data_AF-A0A9E4ZBC4-F1
#
_entry.id   AF-A0A9E4ZBC4-F1
#
_cell.length_a   1.000
_cell.length_b   1.000
_cell.length_c   1.000
_cell.angle_alpha   90.00
_cell.angle_beta   90.00
_cell.angle_gamma   90.00
#
_symmetry.space_group_name_H-M   'P 1'
#
loop_
_entity.id
_entity.type
_entity.pdbx_description
1 polymer ?
#
loop_
_entity_poly.entity_id
_entity_poly.type
_entity_poly.pdbx_seq_one_letter_code
_entity_poly.pdbx_strand_id
1 'polypeptide(L)'
;MPAAAICLLAACGGATATPPSLLPATPAPSIVAKSVAATPAVTATQPTLIALPTPHPDTVDWVEERLDAVVALYQPTAAGEALLRSLDLRQMEGEPGFFGSYGFGQWAGVGEASPIGVMHELGHSYWGGFPVAGRPDLSWETPAGGGLSSAMESYHQDILTFMAQPPDDYELFRQRLRNLPDVSSDNPEPVFHNLEADVVYNTGGSRNLVPPILRKYWTGFLSAGRFDDWYGAAGWFQTLSPEERTTAGKWLGLEHLDLRDYPSLEPDLVDQEILFTARKVLETEEKQRLSDLAGQFDLLIGDPQNEEDFEFWRRYLQDKVTLHRAHPGYLATLSLDRAAQLSSALDFLAAPATGSPAEQAKRLGDRLAQEPFLVNFLPAVDNQVLVELFSSGTKLPVGKTLQATASFVERLKIFGATIDSVLAAGRSDPSEGASELERFIARTGLDRKGDLKLFFDLFRDRDRETSQAVTSALSGETVRGLMRPVPFQLRTILSPAELLSKLGVTPGAVSESAVREGIALLIEEPSGNYRVDEPLLAALFELIAGRATDNPRETARLLLGTRFPLEGMILAQPGAAALLFKSDIDVALALVKDSDSLLAPPWRIMYRLIKADPDLAAGLLAEFHRRGETALVAESLGYLAYDKDRLERSPQLPISLEEDGHFLSALFRAEGAEWLEARIGESVKLFRQRVEAVEVSPDFLERYRETLEFAAAFLSDGETRTGLTGVIRRAFGLS
;
A
#
# COMPACT_ATOMS: atom_id res chain seq x y z
N MET A 1 -23.58 24.39 -23.29
CA MET A 1 -24.38 23.18 -22.98
C MET A 1 -24.31 22.32 -24.23
N PRO A 2 -23.55 21.21 -24.28
CA PRO A 2 -23.45 20.06 -23.34
C PRO A 2 -22.13 20.07 -22.54
N ALA A 3 -21.93 19.45 -21.36
CA ALA A 3 -22.16 18.10 -20.80
C ALA A 3 -20.97 17.13 -21.04
N ALA A 4 -20.19 16.92 -19.98
CA ALA A 4 -18.90 16.23 -19.86
C ALA A 4 -19.05 14.87 -19.16
N ALA A 5 -18.15 13.92 -19.42
CA ALA A 5 -17.90 12.76 -18.55
C ALA A 5 -16.53 12.08 -18.82
N ILE A 6 -15.67 12.17 -17.79
CA ILE A 6 -14.76 11.16 -17.19
C ILE A 6 -13.53 10.70 -18.01
N CYS A 7 -12.39 11.35 -17.70
CA CYS A 7 -11.03 10.85 -17.93
C CYS A 7 -10.52 10.16 -16.65
N LEU A 8 -9.80 9.05 -16.81
CA LEU A 8 -8.87 8.51 -15.83
C LEU A 8 -7.78 9.55 -15.55
N LEU A 9 -7.87 10.21 -14.41
CA LEU A 9 -6.85 11.11 -13.86
C LEU A 9 -6.84 10.92 -12.33
N ALA A 10 -5.88 10.15 -11.85
CA ALA A 10 -5.24 10.41 -10.56
C ALA A 10 -3.77 10.74 -10.86
N ALA A 11 -3.56 11.83 -11.59
CA ALA A 11 -2.26 12.49 -11.59
C ALA A 11 -2.04 13.08 -10.19
N CYS A 12 -0.86 12.83 -9.63
CA CYS A 12 -0.31 13.61 -8.54
C CYS A 12 -0.42 15.12 -8.87
N GLY A 13 -1.19 15.86 -8.06
CA GLY A 13 -1.15 17.33 -7.97
C GLY A 13 -1.75 18.11 -9.15
N GLY A 14 -2.81 18.88 -8.89
CA GLY A 14 -3.42 19.77 -9.88
C GLY A 14 -2.48 20.89 -10.34
N ALA A 15 -2.19 20.95 -11.64
CA ALA A 15 -1.74 22.16 -12.33
C ALA A 15 -2.24 22.12 -13.79
N THR A 16 -3.19 23.00 -14.12
CA THR A 16 -3.72 23.16 -15.48
C THR A 16 -2.72 23.88 -16.39
N ALA A 17 -2.21 23.18 -17.42
CA ALA A 17 -1.42 23.79 -18.49
C ALA A 17 -2.30 24.53 -19.51
N THR A 18 -1.88 25.73 -19.92
CA THR A 18 -2.51 26.54 -20.99
C THR A 18 -1.77 26.28 -22.31
N PRO A 19 -2.46 26.10 -23.46
CA PRO A 19 -1.81 25.70 -24.72
C PRO A 19 -1.37 26.91 -25.56
N PRO A 20 -0.30 26.81 -26.37
CA PRO A 20 -0.12 27.66 -27.53
C PRO A 20 -0.58 26.95 -28.82
N SER A 21 -1.44 27.64 -29.58
CA SER A 21 -1.81 27.33 -30.97
C SER A 21 -0.66 27.59 -31.94
N LEU A 22 -0.50 26.76 -33.00
CA LEU A 22 -0.83 27.11 -34.39
C LEU A 22 -0.47 25.97 -35.39
N LEU A 23 -1.39 25.77 -36.34
CA LEU A 23 -1.56 24.76 -37.41
C LEU A 23 -0.60 24.97 -38.63
N PRO A 24 -0.81 24.31 -39.81
CA PRO A 24 -0.68 22.88 -40.14
C PRO A 24 0.13 22.64 -41.44
N ALA A 25 0.48 21.39 -41.78
CA ALA A 25 0.73 21.00 -43.18
C ALA A 25 0.41 19.53 -43.47
N THR A 26 -0.53 19.30 -44.38
CA THR A 26 -0.72 18.09 -45.22
C THR A 26 -0.93 18.62 -46.65
N PRO A 27 -0.56 17.91 -47.76
CA PRO A 27 -1.27 16.69 -48.21
C PRO A 27 -0.37 15.61 -48.91
N ALA A 28 -0.59 14.30 -48.66
CA ALA A 28 -1.28 13.30 -49.53
C ALA A 28 -0.43 12.67 -50.68
N PRO A 29 -0.89 11.64 -51.43
CA PRO A 29 -1.33 10.30 -51.01
C PRO A 29 -0.81 9.13 -51.90
N SER A 30 -1.15 7.89 -51.49
CA SER A 30 -1.43 6.69 -52.31
C SER A 30 -0.29 5.88 -52.97
N ILE A 31 -0.32 4.56 -52.80
CA ILE A 31 -0.77 3.59 -53.83
C ILE A 31 -1.05 2.23 -53.19
N VAL A 32 -2.25 1.71 -53.48
CA VAL A 32 -2.71 0.35 -53.24
C VAL A 32 -2.25 -0.54 -54.40
N ALA A 33 -1.72 -1.73 -54.12
CA ALA A 33 -1.68 -2.83 -55.07
C ALA A 33 -2.06 -4.15 -54.36
N LYS A 34 -3.15 -4.75 -54.83
CA LYS A 34 -3.67 -6.07 -54.44
C LYS A 34 -3.11 -7.17 -55.36
N SER A 35 -3.14 -8.40 -54.84
CA SER A 35 -3.08 -9.72 -55.52
C SER A 35 -1.65 -10.24 -55.77
N VAL A 36 -1.25 -11.48 -55.44
CA VAL A 36 -1.87 -12.78 -55.76
C VAL A 36 -1.46 -13.86 -54.72
N ALA A 37 -2.36 -14.80 -54.43
CA ALA A 37 -2.12 -15.98 -53.60
C ALA A 37 -1.23 -17.04 -54.29
N ALA A 38 -0.29 -17.62 -53.54
CA ALA A 38 0.33 -18.90 -53.84
C ALA A 38 0.65 -19.64 -52.52
N THR A 39 0.01 -20.78 -52.27
CA THR A 39 0.41 -21.75 -51.25
C THR A 39 1.63 -22.52 -51.77
N PRO A 40 2.68 -22.75 -50.98
CA PRO A 40 2.87 -24.13 -50.49
C PRO A 40 3.64 -24.29 -49.15
N ALA A 41 3.52 -25.51 -48.64
CA ALA A 41 4.49 -26.26 -47.82
C ALA A 41 4.65 -25.91 -46.32
N VAL A 42 4.13 -26.84 -45.51
CA VAL A 42 4.49 -27.06 -44.10
C VAL A 42 6.02 -27.22 -44.01
N THR A 43 6.68 -26.22 -43.46
CA THR A 43 8.09 -26.25 -43.12
C THR A 43 8.19 -26.08 -41.61
N ALA A 44 8.97 -26.92 -40.95
CA ALA A 44 9.20 -26.90 -39.51
C ALA A 44 9.46 -25.48 -39.01
N THR A 45 8.69 -25.02 -38.04
CA THR A 45 8.83 -23.72 -37.39
C THR A 45 10.22 -23.64 -36.75
N GLN A 46 11.13 -22.93 -37.42
CA GLN A 46 12.23 -22.25 -36.74
C GLN A 46 11.63 -21.38 -35.62
N PRO A 47 12.26 -21.28 -34.45
CA PRO A 47 11.83 -20.31 -33.45
C PRO A 47 11.87 -18.92 -34.10
N THR A 48 10.71 -18.31 -34.26
CA THR A 48 10.59 -16.94 -34.76
C THR A 48 11.45 -16.09 -33.85
N LEU A 49 12.56 -15.54 -34.37
CA LEU A 49 13.31 -14.49 -33.71
C LEU A 49 12.32 -13.34 -33.52
N ILE A 50 11.81 -13.17 -32.30
CA ILE A 50 11.04 -11.99 -31.95
C ILE A 50 12.00 -10.81 -32.13
N ALA A 51 11.69 -9.93 -33.08
CA ALA A 51 12.42 -8.69 -33.23
C ALA A 51 12.29 -7.93 -31.92
N LEU A 52 13.41 -7.72 -31.23
CA LEU A 52 13.43 -6.97 -29.98
C LEU A 52 13.08 -5.50 -30.28
N PRO A 53 12.36 -4.81 -29.39
CA PRO A 53 12.17 -3.37 -29.48
C PRO A 53 13.53 -2.65 -29.61
N THR A 54 13.59 -1.61 -30.44
CA THR A 54 14.76 -0.75 -30.55
C THR A 54 14.74 0.32 -29.46
N PRO A 55 15.90 0.78 -28.95
CA PRO A 55 15.97 1.89 -28.02
C PRO A 55 15.23 3.13 -28.54
N HIS A 56 14.67 3.93 -27.64
CA HIS A 56 14.00 5.17 -28.02
C HIS A 56 15.02 6.14 -28.65
N PRO A 57 14.71 6.78 -29.80
CA PRO A 57 15.69 7.56 -30.55
C PRO A 57 16.16 8.84 -29.82
N ASP A 58 15.36 9.33 -28.87
CA ASP A 58 15.63 10.55 -28.09
C ASP A 58 16.15 10.26 -26.67
N THR A 59 16.62 9.03 -26.40
CA THR A 59 17.21 8.68 -25.09
C THR A 59 18.49 9.50 -24.86
N VAL A 60 18.59 10.11 -23.68
CA VAL A 60 19.75 10.88 -23.22
C VAL A 60 20.53 10.10 -22.17
N ASP A 61 21.82 10.42 -21.97
CA ASP A 61 22.73 9.70 -21.04
C ASP A 61 22.12 9.51 -19.63
N TRP A 62 21.43 10.52 -19.09
CA TRP A 62 20.76 10.43 -17.79
C TRP A 62 19.71 9.30 -17.75
N VAL A 63 18.94 9.13 -18.82
CA VAL A 63 17.92 8.09 -18.93
C VAL A 63 18.59 6.72 -19.05
N GLU A 64 19.68 6.61 -19.82
CA GLU A 64 20.44 5.36 -19.93
C GLU A 64 20.96 4.89 -18.58
N GLU A 65 21.58 5.79 -17.79
CA GLU A 65 22.10 5.47 -16.46
C GLU A 65 21.01 4.95 -15.51
N ARG A 66 19.82 5.59 -15.52
CA ARG A 66 18.68 5.17 -14.69
C ARG A 66 18.13 3.81 -15.11
N LEU A 67 18.02 3.57 -16.42
CA LEU A 67 17.58 2.28 -16.94
C LEU A 67 18.61 1.18 -16.61
N ASP A 68 19.90 1.47 -16.69
CA ASP A 68 20.96 0.53 -16.31
C ASP A 68 20.87 0.16 -14.83
N ALA A 69 20.61 1.12 -13.95
CA ALA A 69 20.40 0.87 -12.52
C ALA A 69 19.18 -0.06 -12.28
N VAL A 70 18.04 0.24 -12.91
CA VAL A 70 16.82 -0.58 -12.81
C VAL A 70 17.05 -1.99 -13.35
N VAL A 71 17.69 -2.13 -14.51
CA VAL A 71 18.01 -3.43 -15.12
C VAL A 71 18.96 -4.24 -14.23
N ALA A 72 19.98 -3.61 -13.65
CA ALA A 72 20.92 -4.27 -12.74
C ALA A 72 20.25 -4.77 -11.45
N LEU A 73 19.29 -4.00 -10.91
CA LEU A 73 18.56 -4.36 -9.69
C LEU A 73 17.51 -5.46 -9.94
N TYR A 74 16.73 -5.37 -11.01
CA TYR A 74 15.55 -6.23 -11.21
C TYR A 74 15.74 -7.37 -12.20
N GLN A 75 16.82 -7.38 -12.99
CA GLN A 75 17.20 -8.48 -13.90
C GLN A 75 16.00 -9.02 -14.74
N PRO A 76 15.33 -8.15 -15.53
CA PRO A 76 14.26 -8.59 -16.42
C PRO A 76 14.80 -9.56 -17.48
N THR A 77 13.92 -10.19 -18.26
CA THR A 77 14.36 -10.95 -19.43
C THR A 77 15.05 -10.02 -20.44
N ALA A 78 15.81 -10.57 -21.40
CA ALA A 78 16.38 -9.79 -22.49
C ALA A 78 15.31 -9.01 -23.31
N ALA A 79 14.10 -9.57 -23.42
CA ALA A 79 12.99 -8.88 -24.05
C ALA A 79 12.41 -7.78 -23.16
N GLY A 80 12.32 -8.01 -21.84
CA GLY A 80 11.91 -7.00 -20.87
C GLY A 80 12.87 -5.81 -20.82
N GLU A 81 14.18 -6.07 -20.81
CA GLU A 81 15.20 -5.01 -20.93
C GLU A 81 15.05 -4.22 -22.24
N ALA A 82 14.93 -4.91 -23.37
CA ALA A 82 14.73 -4.25 -24.66
C ALA A 82 13.47 -3.38 -24.68
N LEU A 83 12.38 -3.85 -24.06
CA LEU A 83 11.16 -3.07 -23.88
C LEU A 83 11.44 -1.81 -23.03
N LEU A 84 12.06 -1.93 -21.85
CA LEU A 84 12.35 -0.77 -21.00
C LEU A 84 13.16 0.30 -21.76
N ARG A 85 14.17 -0.13 -22.53
CA ARG A 85 14.99 0.79 -23.34
C ARG A 85 14.25 1.42 -24.51
N SER A 86 13.12 0.84 -24.94
CA SER A 86 12.29 1.39 -26.02
C SER A 86 11.25 2.41 -25.56
N LEU A 87 11.00 2.49 -24.26
CA LEU A 87 10.02 3.43 -23.69
C LEU A 87 10.56 4.86 -23.70
N ASP A 88 9.66 5.82 -23.92
CA ASP A 88 9.98 7.26 -23.88
C ASP A 88 9.99 7.74 -22.42
N LEU A 89 11.10 7.48 -21.72
CA LEU A 89 11.34 7.99 -20.37
C LEU A 89 12.03 9.34 -20.44
N ARG A 90 11.50 10.33 -19.72
CA ARG A 90 11.98 11.71 -19.72
C ARG A 90 12.33 12.18 -18.32
N GLN A 91 13.41 12.94 -18.23
CA GLN A 91 13.74 13.68 -17.02
C GLN A 91 12.87 14.94 -16.93
N MET A 92 12.28 15.16 -15.76
CA MET A 92 11.45 16.34 -15.47
C MET A 92 12.28 17.39 -14.74
N GLU A 93 13.10 18.12 -15.50
CA GLU A 93 13.98 19.16 -14.96
C GLU A 93 13.20 20.28 -14.26
N GLY A 94 13.66 20.65 -13.07
CA GLY A 94 13.00 21.66 -12.23
C GLY A 94 11.77 21.16 -11.48
N GLU A 95 11.36 19.90 -11.69
CA GLU A 95 10.21 19.27 -11.05
C GLU A 95 10.63 17.99 -10.32
N PRO A 96 11.41 18.08 -9.22
CA PRO A 96 12.03 16.92 -8.57
C PRO A 96 11.02 15.92 -8.00
N GLY A 97 9.78 16.34 -7.78
CA GLY A 97 8.67 15.51 -7.32
C GLY A 97 7.69 15.10 -8.42
N PHE A 98 7.95 15.42 -9.68
CA PHE A 98 7.08 14.97 -10.77
C PHE A 98 7.30 13.49 -11.02
N PHE A 99 6.19 12.77 -11.04
CA PHE A 99 6.07 11.38 -11.38
C PHE A 99 4.78 11.23 -12.17
N GLY A 100 4.88 10.72 -13.39
CA GLY A 100 3.69 10.49 -14.20
C GLY A 100 3.97 9.69 -15.46
N SER A 101 3.06 8.76 -15.75
CA SER A 101 3.02 8.00 -16.99
C SER A 101 1.69 8.21 -17.71
N TYR A 102 1.74 8.20 -19.04
CA TYR A 102 0.57 8.26 -19.90
C TYR A 102 0.21 6.89 -20.51
N GLY A 103 0.76 5.81 -19.93
CA GLY A 103 0.55 4.44 -20.36
C GLY A 103 1.50 3.98 -21.47
N PHE A 104 1.32 2.73 -21.91
CA PHE A 104 2.20 2.11 -22.90
C PHE A 104 2.21 2.82 -24.26
N GLY A 105 3.42 2.97 -24.82
CA GLY A 105 3.64 3.67 -26.09
C GLY A 105 3.51 5.19 -26.00
N GLN A 106 3.26 5.73 -24.80
CA GLN A 106 3.38 7.15 -24.49
C GLN A 106 4.64 7.38 -23.65
N TRP A 107 4.86 8.63 -23.25
CA TRP A 107 6.00 9.00 -22.43
C TRP A 107 5.71 8.83 -20.93
N ALA A 108 6.78 8.61 -20.17
CA ALA A 108 6.80 8.65 -18.72
C ALA A 108 7.79 9.72 -18.27
N GLY A 109 7.42 10.51 -17.26
CA GLY A 109 8.23 11.57 -16.68
C GLY A 109 8.62 11.22 -15.26
N VAL A 110 9.90 11.40 -14.96
CA VAL A 110 10.46 11.23 -13.61
C VAL A 110 11.32 12.43 -13.24
N GLY A 111 11.12 12.96 -12.04
CA GLY A 111 12.00 13.95 -11.42
C GLY A 111 13.30 13.32 -10.92
N GLU A 112 13.70 13.65 -9.68
CA GLU A 112 14.90 13.07 -9.05
C GLU A 112 14.62 11.72 -8.36
N ALA A 113 14.03 10.81 -9.13
CA ALA A 113 13.60 9.50 -8.69
C ALA A 113 14.76 8.62 -8.24
N SER A 114 14.57 7.89 -7.14
CA SER A 114 15.33 6.68 -6.86
C SER A 114 14.90 5.55 -7.82
N PRO A 115 15.68 4.46 -7.95
CA PRO A 115 15.35 3.37 -8.86
C PRO A 115 13.93 2.80 -8.70
N ILE A 116 13.40 2.75 -7.48
CA ILE A 116 12.00 2.36 -7.22
C ILE A 116 11.00 3.29 -7.92
N GLY A 117 11.19 4.61 -7.85
CA GLY A 117 10.30 5.59 -8.49
C GLY A 117 10.38 5.51 -10.01
N VAL A 118 11.57 5.25 -10.57
CA VAL A 118 11.72 5.01 -12.01
C VAL A 118 10.98 3.74 -12.42
N MET A 119 11.15 2.64 -11.67
CA MET A 119 10.46 1.39 -11.97
C MET A 119 8.94 1.50 -11.83
N HIS A 120 8.44 2.27 -10.87
CA HIS A 120 7.01 2.55 -10.70
C HIS A 120 6.41 3.17 -11.97
N GLU A 121 7.00 4.26 -12.48
CA GLU A 121 6.50 4.94 -13.68
C GLU A 121 6.63 4.11 -14.96
N LEU A 122 7.70 3.31 -15.05
CA LEU A 122 7.87 2.35 -16.14
C LEU A 122 6.86 1.19 -16.03
N GLY A 123 6.41 0.85 -14.82
CA GLY A 123 5.36 -0.13 -14.56
C GLY A 123 4.03 0.26 -15.21
N HIS A 124 3.63 1.53 -15.12
CA HIS A 124 2.45 2.04 -15.85
C HIS A 124 2.63 1.97 -17.37
N SER A 125 3.86 2.16 -17.82
CA SER A 125 4.23 2.22 -19.24
C SER A 125 4.44 0.84 -19.85
N TYR A 126 4.39 -0.23 -19.06
CA TYR A 126 4.58 -1.62 -19.51
C TYR A 126 3.38 -2.20 -20.26
N TRP A 127 2.16 -1.79 -19.88
CA TRP A 127 0.90 -2.44 -20.24
C TRP A 127 0.58 -2.36 -21.73
N GLY A 128 1.04 -3.35 -22.50
CA GLY A 128 0.95 -3.38 -23.96
C GLY A 128 2.23 -3.83 -24.65
N GLY A 129 3.35 -3.90 -23.91
CA GLY A 129 4.65 -4.34 -24.41
C GLY A 129 4.73 -5.82 -24.78
N PHE A 130 3.84 -6.66 -24.22
CA PHE A 130 3.75 -8.08 -24.55
C PHE A 130 2.29 -8.54 -24.64
N PRO A 131 1.98 -9.53 -25.51
CA PRO A 131 0.70 -10.19 -25.48
C PRO A 131 0.50 -10.97 -24.16
N VAL A 132 -0.76 -11.13 -23.74
CA VAL A 132 -1.09 -11.97 -22.57
C VAL A 132 -0.86 -13.44 -22.91
N ALA A 133 0.02 -14.11 -22.17
CA ALA A 133 0.38 -15.50 -22.46
C ALA A 133 -0.83 -16.42 -22.38
N GLY A 134 -1.05 -17.22 -23.43
CA GLY A 134 -2.18 -18.15 -23.53
C GLY A 134 -3.55 -17.50 -23.77
N ARG A 135 -3.62 -16.17 -23.95
CA ARG A 135 -4.87 -15.42 -24.13
C ARG A 135 -4.81 -14.49 -25.35
N PRO A 136 -4.74 -15.05 -26.58
CA PRO A 136 -4.70 -14.26 -27.81
C PRO A 136 -6.01 -13.51 -28.09
N ASP A 137 -7.07 -13.81 -27.35
CA ASP A 137 -8.36 -13.11 -27.36
C ASP A 137 -8.32 -11.74 -26.66
N LEU A 138 -7.33 -11.50 -25.80
CA LEU A 138 -7.19 -10.24 -25.07
C LEU A 138 -6.34 -9.24 -25.85
N SER A 139 -6.82 -8.00 -25.90
CA SER A 139 -6.13 -6.86 -26.50
C SER A 139 -5.86 -5.77 -25.46
N TRP A 140 -4.67 -5.17 -25.54
CA TRP A 140 -4.27 -3.98 -24.78
C TRP A 140 -4.76 -2.68 -25.40
N GLU A 141 -5.34 -2.72 -26.60
CA GLU A 141 -5.87 -1.53 -27.27
C GLU A 141 -7.07 -0.95 -26.52
N THR A 142 -7.00 0.33 -26.21
CA THR A 142 -8.08 1.09 -25.56
C THR A 142 -9.26 1.26 -26.53
N PRO A 143 -10.49 0.88 -26.15
CA PRO A 143 -11.67 1.05 -26.99
C PRO A 143 -11.96 2.51 -27.34
N ALA A 144 -12.58 2.73 -28.50
CA ALA A 144 -13.07 4.05 -28.90
C ALA A 144 -14.18 4.51 -27.93
N GLY A 145 -13.83 5.40 -27.00
CA GLY A 145 -14.73 5.84 -25.93
C GLY A 145 -14.07 6.03 -24.56
N GLY A 146 -12.82 5.59 -24.38
CA GLY A 146 -12.03 5.91 -23.19
C GLY A 146 -12.24 4.98 -21.98
N GLY A 147 -12.58 3.70 -22.21
CA GLY A 147 -12.62 2.65 -21.18
C GLY A 147 -11.33 1.84 -21.10
N LEU A 148 -11.27 0.87 -20.18
CA LEU A 148 -10.15 -0.07 -20.09
C LEU A 148 -10.08 -0.96 -21.35
N SER A 149 -8.88 -1.40 -21.70
CA SER A 149 -8.71 -2.44 -22.70
C SER A 149 -9.16 -3.80 -22.15
N SER A 150 -9.57 -4.71 -23.03
CA SER A 150 -10.01 -6.06 -22.60
C SER A 150 -8.95 -6.81 -21.76
N ALA A 151 -7.67 -6.57 -22.04
CA ALA A 151 -6.58 -7.15 -21.26
C ALA A 151 -6.46 -6.51 -19.87
N MET A 152 -6.65 -5.19 -19.75
CA MET A 152 -6.64 -4.50 -18.45
C MET A 152 -7.87 -4.86 -17.60
N GLU A 153 -9.05 -4.95 -18.21
CA GLU A 153 -10.26 -5.46 -17.52
C GLU A 153 -10.04 -6.88 -16.98
N SER A 154 -9.42 -7.77 -17.79
CA SER A 154 -9.07 -9.12 -17.37
C SER A 154 -8.02 -9.09 -16.24
N TYR A 155 -7.05 -8.17 -16.29
CA TYR A 155 -6.03 -8.03 -15.25
C TYR A 155 -6.65 -7.62 -13.91
N HIS A 156 -7.51 -6.60 -13.91
CA HIS A 156 -8.24 -6.15 -12.72
C HIS A 156 -9.11 -7.27 -12.13
N GLN A 157 -9.82 -8.02 -12.98
CA GLN A 157 -10.62 -9.15 -12.51
C GLN A 157 -9.76 -10.27 -11.89
N ASP A 158 -8.59 -10.56 -12.48
CA ASP A 158 -7.65 -11.52 -11.92
C ASP A 158 -7.03 -11.05 -10.59
N ILE A 159 -6.83 -9.74 -10.42
CA ILE A 159 -6.40 -9.14 -9.14
C ILE A 159 -7.45 -9.37 -8.05
N LEU A 160 -8.72 -9.04 -8.34
CA LEU A 160 -9.81 -9.24 -7.38
C LEU A 160 -9.94 -10.72 -7.01
N THR A 161 -9.81 -11.60 -8.02
CA THR A 161 -9.82 -13.05 -7.82
C THR A 161 -8.64 -13.50 -6.95
N PHE A 162 -7.43 -12.98 -7.19
CA PHE A 162 -6.24 -13.26 -6.37
C PHE A 162 -6.46 -12.87 -4.91
N MET A 163 -7.00 -11.68 -4.63
CA MET A 163 -7.25 -11.21 -3.26
C MET A 163 -8.26 -12.07 -2.50
N ALA A 164 -9.17 -12.69 -3.24
CA ALA A 164 -10.23 -13.58 -2.76
C ALA A 164 -9.76 -15.02 -2.48
N GLN A 165 -8.58 -15.44 -2.95
CA GLN A 165 -8.16 -16.84 -2.88
C GLN A 165 -7.89 -17.33 -1.45
N PRO A 166 -7.96 -18.66 -1.22
CA PRO A 166 -7.47 -19.30 0.00
C PRO A 166 -6.05 -18.87 0.37
N PRO A 167 -5.73 -18.72 1.67
CA PRO A 167 -4.43 -18.28 2.09
C PRO A 167 -3.42 -19.40 1.84
N ASP A 168 -2.54 -19.18 0.87
CA ASP A 168 -1.45 -20.04 0.42
C ASP A 168 -0.10 -19.33 0.66
N ASP A 169 0.96 -19.75 -0.03
CA ASP A 169 2.28 -19.13 0.05
C ASP A 169 2.29 -17.63 -0.34
N TYR A 170 1.27 -17.14 -1.05
CA TYR A 170 1.13 -15.73 -1.43
C TYR A 170 0.37 -14.88 -0.40
N GLU A 171 -0.04 -15.45 0.75
CA GLU A 171 -0.79 -14.71 1.76
C GLU A 171 0.03 -13.54 2.34
N LEU A 172 1.36 -13.63 2.43
CA LEU A 172 2.23 -12.49 2.79
C LEU A 172 2.00 -11.29 1.86
N PHE A 173 1.89 -11.55 0.56
CA PHE A 173 1.66 -10.50 -0.43
C PHE A 173 0.23 -9.96 -0.36
N ARG A 174 -0.78 -10.82 -0.24
CA ARG A 174 -2.17 -10.38 -0.04
C ARG A 174 -2.33 -9.55 1.23
N GLN A 175 -1.67 -9.92 2.34
CA GLN A 175 -1.68 -9.15 3.59
C GLN A 175 -1.11 -7.75 3.39
N ARG A 176 0.00 -7.61 2.67
CA ARG A 176 0.53 -6.29 2.31
C ARG A 176 -0.49 -5.47 1.53
N LEU A 177 -1.16 -6.06 0.54
CA LEU A 177 -2.16 -5.38 -0.28
C LEU A 177 -3.41 -4.97 0.54
N ARG A 178 -3.84 -5.80 1.50
CA ARG A 178 -4.93 -5.47 2.44
C ARG A 178 -4.58 -4.35 3.42
N ASN A 179 -3.28 -4.10 3.65
CA ASN A 179 -2.78 -3.04 4.52
C ASN A 179 -2.49 -1.72 3.77
N LEU A 180 -2.75 -1.67 2.45
CA LEU A 180 -2.68 -0.41 1.71
C LEU A 180 -3.70 0.59 2.27
N PRO A 181 -3.42 1.90 2.20
CA PRO A 181 -4.36 2.90 2.65
C PRO A 181 -5.60 2.96 1.74
N ASP A 182 -6.75 3.31 2.33
CA ASP A 182 -8.04 3.56 1.65
C ASP A 182 -8.60 2.38 0.83
N VAL A 183 -8.04 1.18 0.97
CA VAL A 183 -8.48 -0.01 0.26
C VAL A 183 -9.82 -0.51 0.80
N SER A 184 -10.74 -0.81 -0.09
CA SER A 184 -11.99 -1.52 0.21
C SER A 184 -12.59 -2.06 -1.09
N SER A 185 -13.60 -2.91 -0.98
CA SER A 185 -14.40 -3.34 -2.14
C SER A 185 -15.05 -2.18 -2.90
N ASP A 186 -15.37 -1.06 -2.23
CA ASP A 186 -15.86 0.17 -2.86
C ASP A 186 -14.75 1.03 -3.47
N ASN A 187 -13.49 0.79 -3.09
CA ASN A 187 -12.31 1.48 -3.60
C ASN A 187 -11.15 0.50 -3.81
N PRO A 188 -11.18 -0.31 -4.90
CA PRO A 188 -10.12 -1.27 -5.21
C PRO A 188 -8.87 -0.61 -5.81
N GLU A 189 -8.94 0.68 -6.15
CA GLU A 189 -7.89 1.39 -6.89
C GLU A 189 -6.50 1.32 -6.24
N PRO A 190 -6.33 1.42 -4.90
CA PRO A 190 -5.00 1.26 -4.30
C PRO A 190 -4.35 -0.09 -4.63
N VAL A 191 -5.13 -1.18 -4.72
CA VAL A 191 -4.63 -2.52 -5.05
C VAL A 191 -4.33 -2.63 -6.55
N PHE A 192 -5.20 -2.08 -7.40
CA PHE A 192 -4.96 -2.04 -8.85
C PHE A 192 -3.69 -1.27 -9.17
N HIS A 193 -3.60 -0.03 -8.70
CA HIS A 193 -2.43 0.82 -8.90
C HIS A 193 -1.13 0.15 -8.42
N ASN A 194 -1.12 -0.45 -7.22
CA ASN A 194 0.06 -1.13 -6.72
C ASN A 194 0.45 -2.35 -7.57
N LEU A 195 -0.52 -3.12 -8.07
CA LEU A 195 -0.26 -4.26 -8.94
C LEU A 195 0.01 -3.86 -10.40
N GLU A 196 -0.28 -2.63 -10.80
CA GLU A 196 0.10 -2.09 -12.09
C GLU A 196 1.53 -1.58 -12.11
N ALA A 197 1.95 -0.87 -11.07
CA ALA A 197 3.23 -0.17 -11.03
C ALA A 197 4.32 -0.88 -10.23
N ASP A 198 3.95 -1.52 -9.11
CA ASP A 198 4.93 -1.94 -8.10
C ASP A 198 5.22 -3.44 -8.08
N VAL A 199 4.65 -4.26 -8.99
CA VAL A 199 4.89 -5.71 -8.98
C VAL A 199 6.38 -6.04 -9.05
N VAL A 200 7.14 -5.32 -9.88
CA VAL A 200 8.58 -5.55 -10.04
C VAL A 200 9.32 -5.23 -8.73
N TYR A 201 8.98 -4.12 -8.07
CA TYR A 201 9.52 -3.75 -6.76
C TYR A 201 9.13 -4.75 -5.66
N ASN A 202 7.87 -5.13 -5.61
CA ASN A 202 7.30 -6.04 -4.61
C ASN A 202 7.93 -7.43 -4.68
N THR A 203 8.26 -7.88 -5.89
CA THR A 203 8.82 -9.21 -6.15
C THR A 203 10.34 -9.21 -6.31
N GLY A 204 11.00 -8.04 -6.27
CA GLY A 204 12.43 -7.92 -6.58
C GLY A 204 12.79 -8.39 -7.98
N GLY A 205 11.86 -8.27 -8.93
CA GLY A 205 11.97 -8.80 -10.29
C GLY A 205 11.76 -10.31 -10.42
N SER A 206 11.35 -11.01 -9.34
CA SER A 206 11.18 -12.46 -9.35
C SER A 206 9.79 -12.89 -9.80
N ARG A 207 9.67 -13.47 -11.00
CA ARG A 207 8.38 -14.01 -11.49
C ARG A 207 7.85 -15.14 -10.61
N ASN A 208 8.71 -15.88 -9.92
CA ASN A 208 8.26 -16.92 -8.99
C ASN A 208 7.41 -16.35 -7.85
N LEU A 209 7.66 -15.10 -7.43
CA LEU A 209 6.87 -14.40 -6.43
C LEU A 209 5.58 -13.76 -7.00
N VAL A 210 5.42 -13.73 -8.33
CA VAL A 210 4.15 -13.30 -8.95
C VAL A 210 3.11 -14.41 -8.79
N PRO A 211 1.89 -14.13 -8.30
CA PRO A 211 0.83 -15.13 -8.13
C PRO A 211 0.49 -15.86 -9.45
N PRO A 212 0.18 -17.18 -9.42
CA PRO A 212 -0.07 -17.98 -10.62
C PRO A 212 -1.07 -17.33 -11.60
N ILE A 213 -2.18 -16.81 -11.08
CA ILE A 213 -3.22 -16.15 -11.87
C ILE A 213 -2.72 -14.90 -12.60
N LEU A 214 -1.73 -14.18 -12.05
CA LEU A 214 -1.16 -12.97 -12.64
C LEU A 214 0.06 -13.25 -13.53
N ARG A 215 0.73 -14.41 -13.38
CA ARG A 215 2.00 -14.70 -14.09
C ARG A 215 1.91 -14.54 -15.61
N LYS A 216 0.75 -14.85 -16.21
CA LYS A 216 0.51 -14.74 -17.66
C LYS A 216 0.75 -13.35 -18.24
N TYR A 217 0.60 -12.30 -17.43
CA TYR A 217 0.84 -10.90 -17.83
C TYR A 217 2.32 -10.50 -17.77
N TRP A 218 3.17 -11.28 -17.09
CA TRP A 218 4.55 -10.91 -16.78
C TRP A 218 5.60 -11.80 -17.46
N THR A 219 5.18 -12.85 -18.17
CA THR A 219 6.10 -13.87 -18.73
C THR A 219 7.14 -13.34 -19.71
N GLY A 220 6.81 -12.29 -20.48
CA GLY A 220 7.74 -11.64 -21.41
C GLY A 220 8.73 -10.70 -20.72
N PHE A 221 8.37 -10.18 -19.53
CA PHE A 221 9.13 -9.15 -18.83
C PHE A 221 10.02 -9.70 -17.72
N LEU A 222 9.45 -10.52 -16.82
CA LEU A 222 10.14 -11.05 -15.66
C LEU A 222 10.77 -12.41 -15.94
N SER A 223 12.03 -12.56 -15.53
CA SER A 223 12.70 -13.85 -15.44
C SER A 223 12.16 -14.64 -14.24
N ALA A 224 12.50 -15.94 -14.10
CA ALA A 224 12.08 -16.72 -12.92
C ALA A 224 12.45 -16.01 -11.60
N GLY A 225 13.59 -15.32 -11.59
CA GLY A 225 14.06 -14.49 -10.50
C GLY A 225 15.03 -15.21 -9.56
N ARG A 226 15.31 -14.55 -8.44
CA ARG A 226 16.30 -14.94 -7.44
C ARG A 226 15.71 -15.69 -6.24
N PHE A 227 14.39 -15.62 -6.10
CA PHE A 227 13.62 -16.20 -5.00
C PHE A 227 12.72 -17.29 -5.54
N ASP A 228 12.60 -18.38 -4.81
CA ASP A 228 11.79 -19.53 -5.22
C ASP A 228 10.34 -19.37 -4.75
N ASP A 229 10.13 -18.90 -3.52
CA ASP A 229 8.82 -18.62 -2.96
C ASP A 229 8.84 -17.43 -1.96
N TRP A 230 7.66 -16.98 -1.54
CA TRP A 230 7.52 -15.83 -0.64
C TRP A 230 8.07 -16.08 0.76
N TYR A 231 8.00 -17.32 1.25
CA TYR A 231 8.45 -17.66 2.60
C TYR A 231 9.98 -17.71 2.63
N GLY A 232 10.62 -18.27 1.60
CA GLY A 232 12.05 -18.23 1.38
C GLY A 232 12.59 -16.82 1.23
N ALA A 233 11.91 -15.97 0.44
CA ALA A 233 12.25 -14.55 0.30
C ALA A 233 12.15 -13.78 1.62
N ALA A 234 11.06 -13.96 2.36
CA ALA A 234 10.87 -13.34 3.67
C ALA A 234 11.87 -13.87 4.71
N GLY A 235 12.16 -15.18 4.70
CA GLY A 235 13.18 -15.80 5.53
C GLY A 235 14.56 -15.21 5.25
N TRP A 236 14.96 -15.07 3.98
CA TRP A 236 16.20 -14.41 3.59
C TRP A 236 16.26 -12.97 4.15
N PHE A 237 15.19 -12.19 3.99
CA PHE A 237 15.12 -10.82 4.52
C PHE A 237 15.26 -10.76 6.04
N GLN A 238 14.71 -11.76 6.76
CA GLN A 238 14.85 -11.89 8.21
C GLN A 238 16.30 -12.20 8.64
N THR A 239 17.13 -12.82 7.79
CA THR A 239 18.55 -13.06 8.12
C THR A 239 19.42 -11.81 8.05
N LEU A 240 18.98 -10.78 7.33
CA LEU A 240 19.75 -9.56 7.10
C LEU A 240 19.94 -8.75 8.38
N SER A 241 21.13 -8.13 8.52
CA SER A 241 21.36 -7.11 9.54
C SER A 241 20.48 -5.86 9.32
N PRO A 242 20.28 -5.00 10.33
CA PRO A 242 19.48 -3.79 10.17
C PRO A 242 19.93 -2.90 9.00
N GLU A 243 21.24 -2.74 8.81
CA GLU A 243 21.81 -1.96 7.70
C GLU A 243 21.54 -2.60 6.34
N GLU A 244 21.66 -3.93 6.25
CA GLU A 244 21.35 -4.67 5.03
C GLU A 244 19.87 -4.63 4.69
N ARG A 245 18.98 -4.69 5.69
CA ARG A 245 17.53 -4.51 5.47
C ARG A 245 17.21 -3.12 4.95
N THR A 246 17.78 -2.06 5.54
CA THR A 246 17.63 -0.69 5.02
C THR A 246 18.13 -0.57 3.58
N THR A 247 19.23 -1.26 3.25
CA THR A 247 19.76 -1.27 1.88
C THR A 247 18.85 -2.03 0.92
N ALA A 248 18.37 -3.21 1.32
CA ALA A 248 17.44 -4.01 0.52
C ALA A 248 16.13 -3.25 0.27
N GLY A 249 15.60 -2.58 1.30
CA GLY A 249 14.39 -1.77 1.24
C GLY A 249 14.38 -0.69 0.16
N LYS A 250 15.54 -0.13 -0.18
CA LYS A 250 15.67 0.90 -1.23
C LYS A 250 15.28 0.40 -2.63
N TRP A 251 15.24 -0.91 -2.85
CA TRP A 251 14.91 -1.50 -4.16
C TRP A 251 13.98 -2.72 -4.08
N LEU A 252 13.72 -3.27 -2.89
CA LEU A 252 12.91 -4.46 -2.66
C LEU A 252 11.82 -4.21 -1.61
N GLY A 253 10.58 -4.52 -1.96
CA GLY A 253 9.41 -4.24 -1.12
C GLY A 253 9.16 -5.17 0.08
N LEU A 254 10.12 -6.01 0.47
CA LEU A 254 9.93 -6.95 1.59
C LEU A 254 9.84 -6.27 2.96
N GLU A 255 10.35 -5.04 3.09
CA GLU A 255 10.26 -4.26 4.33
C GLU A 255 8.83 -3.86 4.71
N HIS A 256 7.91 -3.86 3.74
CA HIS A 256 6.51 -3.54 3.95
C HIS A 256 5.66 -4.76 4.31
N LEU A 257 6.26 -5.95 4.43
CA LEU A 257 5.57 -7.16 4.88
C LEU A 257 5.39 -7.13 6.40
N ASP A 258 4.23 -7.60 6.87
CA ASP A 258 4.02 -7.85 8.30
C ASP A 258 4.47 -9.26 8.67
N LEU A 259 5.68 -9.37 9.20
CA LEU A 259 6.33 -10.65 9.48
C LEU A 259 6.15 -11.14 10.93
N ARG A 260 5.28 -10.50 11.73
CA ARG A 260 5.07 -10.84 13.15
C ARG A 260 4.64 -12.29 13.37
N ASP A 261 3.77 -12.80 12.50
CA ASP A 261 3.25 -14.17 12.57
C ASP A 261 4.12 -15.18 11.80
N TYR A 262 5.30 -14.77 11.33
CA TYR A 262 6.21 -15.59 10.54
C TYR A 262 7.64 -15.58 11.11
N PRO A 263 7.85 -15.84 12.40
CA PRO A 263 9.21 -15.87 12.92
C PRO A 263 9.93 -17.13 12.44
N SER A 264 11.20 -16.95 12.10
CA SER A 264 12.11 -18.06 11.77
C SER A 264 11.74 -18.82 10.50
N LEU A 265 11.30 -18.11 9.46
CA LEU A 265 11.14 -18.71 8.14
C LEU A 265 12.49 -19.23 7.63
N GLU A 266 12.48 -20.42 7.02
CA GLU A 266 13.66 -20.96 6.34
C GLU A 266 14.03 -20.05 5.16
N PRO A 267 15.27 -19.52 5.11
CA PRO A 267 15.66 -18.56 4.10
C PRO A 267 16.00 -19.20 2.76
N ASP A 268 15.68 -18.52 1.66
CA ASP A 268 16.22 -18.84 0.35
C ASP A 268 17.74 -18.67 0.31
N LEU A 269 18.40 -19.55 -0.43
CA LEU A 269 19.84 -19.45 -0.73
C LEU A 269 20.06 -18.49 -1.89
N VAL A 270 20.05 -17.19 -1.58
CA VAL A 270 20.31 -16.13 -2.56
C VAL A 270 21.81 -15.87 -2.68
N ASP A 271 22.27 -15.56 -3.90
CA ASP A 271 23.65 -15.16 -4.17
C ASP A 271 24.05 -13.94 -3.31
N GLN A 272 25.17 -14.05 -2.59
CA GLN A 272 25.70 -12.95 -1.75
C GLN A 272 26.08 -11.72 -2.57
N GLU A 273 26.32 -11.87 -3.88
CA GLU A 273 26.58 -10.74 -4.77
C GLU A 273 25.37 -9.80 -4.93
N ILE A 274 24.15 -10.21 -4.56
CA ILE A 274 22.94 -9.38 -4.67
C ILE A 274 23.07 -8.06 -3.90
N LEU A 275 23.45 -8.13 -2.62
CA LEU A 275 23.57 -6.95 -1.77
C LEU A 275 24.79 -6.12 -2.15
N PHE A 276 25.85 -6.76 -2.63
CA PHE A 276 27.03 -6.05 -3.13
C PHE A 276 26.70 -5.24 -4.39
N THR A 277 26.04 -5.88 -5.36
CA THR A 277 25.60 -5.22 -6.60
C THR A 277 24.62 -4.11 -6.29
N ALA A 278 23.61 -4.36 -5.46
CA ALA A 278 22.64 -3.35 -5.06
C ALA A 278 23.32 -2.15 -4.38
N ARG A 279 24.26 -2.36 -3.45
CA ARG A 279 25.02 -1.28 -2.80
C ARG A 279 25.76 -0.41 -3.83
N LYS A 280 26.43 -1.04 -4.79
CA LYS A 280 27.19 -0.31 -5.83
C LYS A 280 26.28 0.51 -6.75
N VAL A 281 25.15 -0.06 -7.16
CA VAL A 281 24.15 0.64 -7.99
C VAL A 281 23.56 1.81 -7.21
N LEU A 282 23.11 1.57 -5.96
CA LEU A 282 22.53 2.59 -5.10
C LEU A 282 23.53 3.71 -4.78
N GLU A 283 24.80 3.41 -4.52
CA GLU A 283 25.83 4.42 -4.32
C GLU A 283 25.97 5.35 -5.54
N THR A 284 25.92 4.79 -6.74
CA THR A 284 26.00 5.56 -7.99
C THR A 284 24.77 6.45 -8.16
N GLU A 285 23.58 5.89 -7.92
CA GLU A 285 22.31 6.60 -7.99
C GLU A 285 22.20 7.73 -6.96
N GLU A 286 22.63 7.50 -5.72
CA GLU A 286 22.64 8.49 -4.65
C GLU A 286 23.57 9.68 -4.98
N LYS A 287 24.76 9.40 -5.54
CA LYS A 287 25.67 10.43 -6.05
C LYS A 287 25.06 11.18 -7.21
N GLN A 288 24.42 10.49 -8.17
CA GLN A 288 23.77 11.16 -9.28
C GLN A 288 22.63 12.08 -8.79
N ARG A 289 21.83 11.66 -7.81
CA ARG A 289 20.78 12.51 -7.20
C ARG A 289 21.32 13.75 -6.47
N LEU A 290 22.58 13.77 -6.03
CA LEU A 290 23.25 14.99 -5.55
C LEU A 290 23.75 15.87 -6.72
N SER A 291 24.21 15.23 -7.79
CA SER A 291 24.60 15.93 -9.02
C SER A 291 23.41 16.60 -9.70
N ASP A 292 22.27 15.91 -9.80
CA ASP A 292 21.02 16.41 -10.35
C ASP A 292 20.58 17.66 -9.56
N LEU A 293 20.55 17.58 -8.22
CA LEU A 293 20.26 18.74 -7.36
C LEU A 293 21.17 19.93 -7.71
N ALA A 294 22.47 19.70 -7.86
CA ALA A 294 23.43 20.76 -8.17
C ALA A 294 23.27 21.34 -9.58
N GLY A 295 22.90 20.51 -10.56
CA GLY A 295 22.66 20.93 -11.94
C GLY A 295 21.38 21.73 -12.12
N GLN A 296 20.33 21.38 -11.36
CA GLN A 296 19.00 21.97 -11.56
C GLN A 296 18.53 22.91 -10.45
N PHE A 297 19.34 23.16 -9.41
CA PHE A 297 18.93 23.95 -8.24
C PHE A 297 18.33 25.32 -8.60
N ASP A 298 18.86 25.98 -9.62
CA ASP A 298 18.37 27.30 -10.06
C ASP A 298 16.96 27.26 -10.64
N LEU A 299 16.53 26.13 -11.20
CA LEU A 299 15.15 25.93 -11.64
C LEU A 299 14.18 25.79 -10.46
N LEU A 300 14.69 25.34 -9.31
CA LEU A 300 13.91 25.20 -8.08
C LEU A 300 13.74 26.53 -7.32
N ILE A 301 14.42 27.61 -7.74
CA ILE A 301 14.31 28.94 -7.14
C ILE A 301 13.17 29.71 -7.79
N GLY A 302 12.19 30.13 -7.00
CA GLY A 302 10.96 30.76 -7.49
C GLY A 302 10.41 31.85 -6.58
N ASP A 303 9.33 32.47 -7.05
CA ASP A 303 8.47 33.31 -6.21
C ASP A 303 7.53 32.41 -5.38
N PRO A 304 7.17 32.80 -4.14
CA PRO A 304 6.26 32.01 -3.30
C PRO A 304 4.94 31.70 -4.01
N GLN A 305 4.53 30.43 -3.96
CA GLN A 305 3.23 29.97 -4.48
C GLN A 305 2.20 29.77 -3.36
N ASN A 306 0.92 29.88 -3.70
CA ASN A 306 -0.17 29.71 -2.72
C ASN A 306 -0.39 28.22 -2.34
N GLU A 307 -0.04 27.28 -3.23
CA GLU A 307 -0.29 25.84 -3.09
C GLU A 307 1.03 25.04 -3.04
N GLU A 308 1.91 25.38 -2.08
CA GLU A 308 3.19 24.67 -1.92
C GLU A 308 3.02 23.42 -1.02
N ASP A 309 3.47 22.26 -1.51
CA ASP A 309 3.55 21.01 -0.74
C ASP A 309 4.78 21.02 0.17
N PHE A 310 4.62 21.59 1.36
CA PHE A 310 5.67 21.66 2.36
C PHE A 310 6.23 20.28 2.75
N GLU A 311 5.36 19.28 2.86
CA GLU A 311 5.74 17.94 3.32
C GLU A 311 6.67 17.29 2.30
N PHE A 312 6.37 17.46 1.01
CA PHE A 312 7.26 17.10 -0.10
C PHE A 312 8.62 17.79 0.04
N TRP A 313 8.68 19.13 0.09
CA TRP A 313 9.96 19.86 0.09
C TRP A 313 10.81 19.56 1.31
N ARG A 314 10.19 19.40 2.48
CA ARG A 314 10.87 18.94 3.68
C ARG A 314 11.51 17.57 3.47
N ARG A 315 10.74 16.58 3.01
CA ARG A 315 11.23 15.22 2.78
C ARG A 315 12.35 15.19 1.75
N TYR A 316 12.15 15.90 0.64
CA TYR A 316 13.12 16.03 -0.44
C TYR A 316 14.45 16.59 0.08
N LEU A 317 14.44 17.72 0.80
CA LEU A 317 15.68 18.33 1.30
C LEU A 317 16.33 17.50 2.43
N GLN A 318 15.54 16.85 3.29
CA GLN A 318 16.07 15.95 4.32
C GLN A 318 16.74 14.71 3.72
N ASP A 319 16.19 14.18 2.63
CA ASP A 319 16.84 13.15 1.82
C ASP A 319 18.18 13.68 1.30
N LYS A 320 18.26 14.90 0.73
CA LYS A 320 19.55 15.48 0.28
C LYS A 320 20.57 15.67 1.39
N VAL A 321 20.16 16.10 2.59
CA VAL A 321 21.05 16.15 3.76
C VAL A 321 21.57 14.75 4.12
N THR A 322 20.71 13.74 4.03
CA THR A 322 21.08 12.34 4.30
C THR A 322 22.07 11.80 3.27
N LEU A 323 21.81 12.04 1.97
CA LEU A 323 22.73 11.66 0.89
C LEU A 323 24.08 12.35 1.03
N HIS A 324 24.11 13.65 1.35
CA HIS A 324 25.35 14.39 1.57
C HIS A 324 26.16 13.83 2.74
N ARG A 325 25.49 13.41 3.82
CA ARG A 325 26.15 12.74 4.96
C ARG A 325 26.74 11.38 4.56
N ALA A 326 26.07 10.63 3.68
CA ALA A 326 26.55 9.34 3.17
C ALA A 326 27.72 9.50 2.19
N HIS A 327 27.75 10.59 1.41
CA HIS A 327 28.76 10.86 0.38
C HIS A 327 29.52 12.17 0.64
N PRO A 328 30.25 12.29 1.76
CA PRO A 328 30.87 13.54 2.17
C PRO A 328 31.90 14.01 1.14
N GLY A 329 31.84 15.30 0.80
CA GLY A 329 32.75 15.93 -0.15
C GLY A 329 32.44 15.68 -1.63
N TYR A 330 31.47 14.81 -1.97
CA TYR A 330 31.12 14.53 -3.37
C TYR A 330 30.68 15.79 -4.12
N LEU A 331 29.77 16.59 -3.55
CA LEU A 331 29.33 17.86 -4.15
C LEU A 331 30.51 18.80 -4.45
N ALA A 332 31.50 18.87 -3.56
CA ALA A 332 32.68 19.71 -3.76
C ALA A 332 33.57 19.25 -4.93
N THR A 333 33.41 18.01 -5.42
CA THR A 333 34.13 17.51 -6.61
C THR A 333 33.46 17.89 -7.92
N LEU A 334 32.19 18.31 -7.89
CA LEU A 334 31.43 18.65 -9.08
C LEU A 334 31.85 20.02 -9.61
N SER A 335 32.07 20.10 -10.93
CA SER A 335 32.34 21.36 -11.63
C SER A 335 31.05 22.03 -12.07
N LEU A 336 30.12 22.23 -11.14
CA LEU A 336 28.81 22.87 -11.36
C LEU A 336 28.67 24.15 -10.52
N ASP A 337 27.99 25.16 -11.06
CA ASP A 337 27.94 26.52 -10.49
C ASP A 337 27.43 26.57 -9.04
N ARG A 338 26.44 25.73 -8.70
CA ARG A 338 25.83 25.69 -7.36
C ARG A 338 26.48 24.70 -6.38
N ALA A 339 27.38 23.84 -6.86
CA ALA A 339 27.86 22.72 -6.07
C ALA A 339 28.59 23.13 -4.78
N ALA A 340 29.43 24.17 -4.84
CA ALA A 340 30.14 24.67 -3.65
C ALA A 340 29.21 25.28 -2.59
N GLN A 341 28.18 26.01 -3.02
CA GLN A 341 27.18 26.62 -2.12
C GLN A 341 26.29 25.54 -1.48
N LEU A 342 25.87 24.55 -2.27
CA LEU A 342 25.13 23.38 -1.79
C LEU A 342 25.93 22.56 -0.79
N SER A 343 27.20 22.27 -1.10
CA SER A 343 28.09 21.55 -0.19
C SER A 343 28.19 22.27 1.15
N SER A 344 28.43 23.58 1.15
CA SER A 344 28.54 24.40 2.37
C SER A 344 27.24 24.41 3.19
N ALA A 345 26.08 24.57 2.55
CA ALA A 345 24.79 24.55 3.22
C ALA A 345 24.45 23.16 3.80
N LEU A 346 24.68 22.10 3.04
CA LEU A 346 24.44 20.72 3.47
C LEU A 346 25.44 20.26 4.53
N ASP A 347 26.70 20.72 4.49
CA ASP A 347 27.68 20.48 5.57
C ASP A 347 27.18 21.03 6.91
N PHE A 348 26.60 22.24 6.91
CA PHE A 348 26.03 22.84 8.11
C PHE A 348 24.85 22.01 8.67
N LEU A 349 23.96 21.52 7.79
CA LEU A 349 22.77 20.77 8.20
C LEU A 349 23.06 19.30 8.53
N ALA A 350 24.05 18.70 7.88
CA ALA A 350 24.47 17.33 8.13
C ALA A 350 25.22 17.18 9.47
N ALA A 351 25.81 18.28 9.96
CA ALA A 351 26.52 18.34 11.22
C ALA A 351 25.65 17.92 12.41
N PRO A 352 26.21 17.26 13.43
CA PRO A 352 25.45 16.87 14.62
C PRO A 352 24.80 18.07 15.31
N ALA A 353 23.50 17.97 15.60
CA ALA A 353 22.78 18.95 16.39
C ALA A 353 23.34 18.99 17.82
N THR A 354 23.77 20.17 18.27
CA THR A 354 24.38 20.38 19.61
C THR A 354 23.68 21.49 20.39
N GLY A 355 23.47 21.30 21.69
CA GLY A 355 22.77 22.29 22.54
C GLY A 355 21.25 22.31 22.34
N SER A 356 20.59 23.22 23.06
CA SER A 356 19.14 23.44 23.04
C SER A 356 18.63 23.96 21.69
N PRO A 357 17.33 23.80 21.38
CA PRO A 357 16.74 24.36 20.16
C PRO A 357 16.98 25.86 19.98
N ALA A 358 16.96 26.64 21.07
CA ALA A 358 17.25 28.07 21.04
C ALA A 358 18.73 28.37 20.67
N GLU A 359 19.67 27.58 21.17
CA GLU A 359 21.08 27.71 20.80
C GLU A 359 21.31 27.30 19.35
N GLN A 360 20.64 26.24 18.89
CA GLN A 360 20.65 25.82 17.48
C GLN A 360 20.08 26.91 16.57
N ALA A 361 18.94 27.50 16.95
CA ALA A 361 18.30 28.59 16.21
C ALA A 361 19.19 29.83 16.13
N LYS A 362 19.86 30.20 17.23
CA LYS A 362 20.84 31.29 17.22
C LYS A 362 21.98 31.01 16.24
N ARG A 363 22.57 29.80 16.27
CA ARG A 363 23.65 29.44 15.33
C ARG A 363 23.18 29.43 13.88
N LEU A 364 21.96 28.96 13.62
CA LEU A 364 21.33 29.03 12.30
C LEU A 364 21.15 30.49 11.87
N GLY A 365 20.65 31.37 12.74
CA GLY A 365 20.53 32.80 12.48
C GLY A 365 21.87 33.47 12.17
N ASP A 366 22.91 33.19 12.98
CA ASP A 366 24.27 33.69 12.76
C ASP A 366 24.84 33.19 11.42
N ARG A 367 24.56 31.93 11.04
CA ARG A 367 24.99 31.35 9.76
C ARG A 367 24.23 31.95 8.58
N LEU A 368 22.91 32.14 8.67
CA LEU A 368 22.09 32.79 7.64
C LEU A 368 22.58 34.21 7.32
N ALA A 369 23.11 34.93 8.31
CA ALA A 369 23.69 36.26 8.11
C ALA A 369 25.01 36.21 7.32
N GLN A 370 25.78 35.14 7.44
CA GLN A 370 27.06 34.94 6.75
C GLN A 370 26.88 34.28 5.37
N GLU A 371 25.92 33.37 5.27
CA GLU A 371 25.60 32.58 4.09
C GLU A 371 24.09 32.65 3.82
N PRO A 372 23.62 33.71 3.13
CA PRO A 372 22.21 33.90 2.81
C PRO A 372 21.57 32.73 2.05
N PHE A 373 22.38 31.96 1.30
CA PHE A 373 21.94 30.81 0.52
C PHE A 373 21.29 29.70 1.38
N LEU A 374 21.67 29.59 2.65
CA LEU A 374 21.13 28.58 3.57
C LEU A 374 19.62 28.72 3.80
N VAL A 375 19.03 29.88 3.51
CA VAL A 375 17.58 30.11 3.62
C VAL A 375 16.76 29.08 2.84
N ASN A 376 17.29 28.59 1.71
CA ASN A 376 16.64 27.62 0.84
C ASN A 376 16.44 26.25 1.50
N PHE A 377 17.12 25.99 2.62
CA PHE A 377 17.08 24.72 3.32
C PHE A 377 16.34 24.78 4.66
N LEU A 378 15.68 25.89 4.97
CA LEU A 378 14.85 25.99 6.17
C LEU A 378 13.81 24.85 6.29
N PRO A 379 13.16 24.35 5.22
CA PRO A 379 12.22 23.23 5.37
C PRO A 379 12.84 21.94 5.93
N ALA A 380 14.16 21.74 5.75
CA ALA A 380 14.88 20.57 6.27
C ALA A 380 15.22 20.66 7.76
N VAL A 381 15.12 21.85 8.36
CA VAL A 381 15.46 22.10 9.76
C VAL A 381 14.36 21.57 10.68
N ASP A 382 14.77 21.10 11.87
CA ASP A 382 13.87 20.65 12.92
C ASP A 382 12.83 21.73 13.32
N ASN A 383 11.61 21.28 13.60
CA ASN A 383 10.48 22.15 13.93
C ASN A 383 10.74 23.04 15.15
N GLN A 384 11.36 22.51 16.21
CA GLN A 384 11.63 23.30 17.41
C GLN A 384 12.62 24.43 17.13
N VAL A 385 13.65 24.15 16.33
CA VAL A 385 14.66 25.12 15.93
C VAL A 385 14.05 26.21 15.05
N LEU A 386 13.17 25.84 14.11
CA LEU A 386 12.46 26.81 13.29
C LEU A 386 11.57 27.74 14.11
N VAL A 387 10.77 27.19 15.04
CA VAL A 387 9.92 28.02 15.91
C VAL A 387 10.77 29.02 16.71
N GLU A 388 11.87 28.57 17.32
CA GLU A 388 12.80 29.48 18.03
C GLU A 388 13.43 30.55 17.12
N LEU A 389 13.83 30.18 15.90
CA LEU A 389 14.41 31.10 14.92
C LEU A 389 13.43 32.24 14.60
N PHE A 390 12.16 31.93 14.38
CA PHE A 390 11.15 32.92 14.05
C PHE A 390 10.68 33.73 15.26
N SER A 391 10.50 33.11 16.43
CA SER A 391 10.14 33.81 17.67
C SER A 391 11.23 34.77 18.14
N SER A 392 12.50 34.53 17.80
CA SER A 392 13.62 35.43 18.11
C SER A 392 13.66 36.73 17.27
N GLY A 393 12.83 36.83 16.22
CA GLY A 393 12.83 37.98 15.31
C GLY A 393 14.00 38.01 14.33
N THR A 394 14.62 36.85 14.06
CA THR A 394 15.74 36.73 13.10
C THR A 394 15.31 37.25 11.72
N LYS A 395 16.12 38.15 11.14
CA LYS A 395 15.88 38.67 9.79
C LYS A 395 16.36 37.65 8.77
N LEU A 396 15.45 37.18 7.92
CA LEU A 396 15.80 36.32 6.81
C LEU A 396 16.30 37.12 5.60
N PRO A 397 17.18 36.53 4.78
CA PRO A 397 17.55 37.08 3.48
C PRO A 397 16.32 37.38 2.60
N VAL A 398 16.42 38.43 1.78
CA VAL A 398 15.36 38.85 0.85
C VAL A 398 15.78 38.49 -0.57
N GLY A 399 14.88 37.90 -1.35
CA GLY A 399 15.12 37.47 -2.74
C GLY A 399 14.28 36.25 -3.08
N LYS A 400 14.45 35.74 -4.31
CA LYS A 400 13.88 34.45 -4.69
C LYS A 400 14.55 33.34 -3.88
N THR A 401 13.75 32.44 -3.35
CA THR A 401 14.20 31.29 -2.56
C THR A 401 13.73 30.00 -3.23
N LEU A 402 14.15 28.85 -2.73
CA LEU A 402 13.59 27.57 -3.13
C LEU A 402 12.06 27.67 -3.06
N GLN A 403 11.36 27.20 -4.10
CA GLN A 403 9.92 26.98 -4.10
C GLN A 403 9.54 26.30 -2.76
N ALA A 404 8.45 26.70 -2.11
CA ALA A 404 8.10 26.41 -0.72
C ALA A 404 8.70 27.30 0.37
N THR A 405 9.94 27.78 0.25
CA THR A 405 10.61 28.43 1.39
C THR A 405 9.96 29.75 1.76
N ALA A 406 9.59 30.58 0.78
CA ALA A 406 9.00 31.89 1.07
C ALA A 406 7.58 31.78 1.67
N SER A 407 6.69 30.95 1.12
CA SER A 407 5.36 30.76 1.73
C SER A 407 5.46 30.02 3.07
N PHE A 408 6.41 29.08 3.20
CA PHE A 408 6.67 28.39 4.46
C PHE A 408 7.07 29.37 5.57
N VAL A 409 7.97 30.30 5.26
CA VAL A 409 8.36 31.38 6.18
C VAL A 409 7.17 32.24 6.58
N GLU A 410 6.28 32.58 5.64
CA GLU A 410 5.07 33.35 5.94
C GLU A 410 4.11 32.56 6.84
N ARG A 411 3.85 31.28 6.52
CA ARG A 411 3.01 30.38 7.31
C ARG A 411 3.57 30.16 8.71
N LEU A 412 4.88 29.92 8.85
CA LEU A 412 5.54 29.77 10.15
C LEU A 412 5.46 31.03 11.02
N LYS A 413 5.54 32.23 10.43
CA LYS A 413 5.34 33.47 11.19
C LYS A 413 3.93 33.57 11.76
N ILE A 414 2.92 33.13 11.00
CA ILE A 414 1.52 33.13 11.43
C ILE A 414 1.29 32.04 12.50
N PHE A 415 1.79 30.83 12.25
CA PHE A 415 1.57 29.69 13.13
C PHE A 415 2.40 29.76 14.41
N GLY A 416 3.64 30.25 14.37
CA GLY A 416 4.52 30.32 15.56
C GLY A 416 3.87 31.09 16.71
N ALA A 417 3.37 32.31 16.45
CA ALA A 417 2.68 33.09 17.46
C ALA A 417 1.38 32.42 17.96
N THR A 418 0.66 31.74 17.06
CA THR A 418 -0.58 31.02 17.42
C THR A 418 -0.27 29.79 18.28
N ILE A 419 0.74 29.01 17.93
CA ILE A 419 1.23 27.84 18.67
C ILE A 419 1.67 28.27 20.07
N ASP A 420 2.51 29.30 20.17
CA ASP A 420 2.98 29.80 21.47
C ASP A 420 1.80 30.28 22.33
N SER A 421 0.78 30.91 21.73
CA SER A 421 -0.45 31.32 22.43
C SER A 421 -1.27 30.12 22.93
N VAL A 422 -1.51 29.12 22.07
CA VAL A 422 -2.26 27.90 22.43
C VAL A 422 -1.54 27.13 23.53
N LEU A 423 -0.22 26.97 23.42
CA LEU A 423 0.59 26.28 24.41
C LEU A 423 0.69 27.04 25.73
N ALA A 424 0.82 28.37 25.71
CA ALA A 424 0.85 29.18 26.92
C ALA A 424 -0.47 29.08 27.71
N ALA A 425 -1.61 29.14 27.00
CA ALA A 425 -2.92 28.89 27.60
C ALA A 425 -3.01 27.45 28.12
N GLY A 426 -2.64 26.46 27.29
CA GLY A 426 -2.70 25.03 27.60
C GLY A 426 -1.86 24.59 28.80
N ARG A 427 -0.68 25.19 29.03
CA ARG A 427 0.15 24.93 30.21
C ARG A 427 -0.52 25.34 31.51
N SER A 428 -1.40 26.34 31.45
CA SER A 428 -2.16 26.83 32.61
C SER A 428 -3.45 26.02 32.77
N ASP A 429 -4.21 25.88 31.68
CA ASP A 429 -5.43 25.08 31.57
C ASP A 429 -5.56 24.51 30.13
N PRO A 430 -5.51 23.18 29.95
CA PRO A 430 -5.72 22.55 28.65
C PRO A 430 -7.02 22.96 27.94
N SER A 431 -8.08 23.29 28.69
CA SER A 431 -9.38 23.72 28.15
C SER A 431 -9.33 25.12 27.54
N GLU A 432 -8.55 26.03 28.14
CA GLU A 432 -8.29 27.34 27.56
C GLU A 432 -7.46 27.21 26.29
N GLY A 433 -6.42 26.37 26.31
CA GLY A 433 -5.64 26.03 25.11
C GLY A 433 -6.51 25.43 23.99
N ALA A 434 -7.43 24.51 24.33
CA ALA A 434 -8.36 23.92 23.37
C ALA A 434 -9.28 24.97 22.76
N SER A 435 -9.80 25.91 23.57
CA SER A 435 -10.64 27.02 23.09
C SER A 435 -9.88 27.93 22.11
N GLU A 436 -8.60 28.22 22.37
CA GLU A 436 -7.76 28.96 21.43
C GLU A 436 -7.53 28.19 20.13
N LEU A 437 -7.27 26.88 20.22
CA LEU A 437 -7.09 26.01 19.07
C LEU A 437 -8.36 25.91 18.21
N GLU A 438 -9.54 25.79 18.83
CA GLU A 438 -10.82 25.78 18.13
C GLU A 438 -11.08 27.10 17.39
N ARG A 439 -10.72 28.25 17.98
CA ARG A 439 -10.80 29.55 17.29
C ARG A 439 -9.81 29.66 16.13
N PHE A 440 -8.65 29.02 16.21
CA PHE A 440 -7.75 28.92 15.07
C PHE A 440 -8.38 28.07 13.96
N ILE A 441 -8.86 26.86 14.28
CA ILE A 441 -9.47 25.94 13.31
C ILE A 441 -10.68 26.60 12.62
N ALA A 442 -11.54 27.27 13.39
CA ALA A 442 -12.71 27.97 12.85
C ALA A 442 -12.34 29.14 11.90
N ARG A 443 -11.21 29.82 12.13
CA ARG A 443 -10.71 30.87 11.25
C ARG A 443 -10.03 30.32 10.00
N THR A 444 -9.31 29.21 10.13
CA THR A 444 -8.55 28.59 9.03
C THR A 444 -9.46 27.83 8.07
N GLY A 445 -10.49 27.14 8.59
CA GLY A 445 -11.36 26.26 7.82
C GLY A 445 -10.80 24.83 7.69
N LEU A 446 -11.70 23.84 7.62
CA LEU A 446 -11.35 22.42 7.51
C LEU A 446 -10.92 22.01 6.09
N ASP A 447 -11.16 22.87 5.10
CA ASP A 447 -10.75 22.70 3.71
C ASP A 447 -9.24 22.92 3.50
N ARG A 448 -8.60 23.73 4.37
CA ARG A 448 -7.16 23.99 4.34
C ARG A 448 -6.34 22.87 5.00
N LYS A 449 -6.42 21.66 4.44
CA LYS A 449 -5.77 20.45 4.98
C LYS A 449 -4.27 20.65 5.25
N GLY A 450 -3.54 21.24 4.29
CA GLY A 450 -2.09 21.47 4.41
C GLY A 450 -1.71 22.38 5.59
N ASP A 451 -2.47 23.45 5.82
CA ASP A 451 -2.25 24.38 6.92
C ASP A 451 -2.54 23.73 8.28
N LEU A 452 -3.62 22.95 8.37
CA LEU A 452 -3.96 22.21 9.59
C LEU A 452 -2.92 21.13 9.91
N LYS A 453 -2.48 20.34 8.92
CA LYS A 453 -1.42 19.34 9.09
C LYS A 453 -0.14 19.98 9.63
N LEU A 454 0.33 21.05 8.95
CA LEU A 454 1.52 21.78 9.37
C LEU A 454 1.39 22.35 10.78
N PHE A 455 0.24 22.94 11.12
CA PHE A 455 -0.01 23.44 12.47
C PHE A 455 0.11 22.33 13.52
N PHE A 456 -0.57 21.19 13.32
CA PHE A 456 -0.56 20.09 14.29
C PHE A 456 0.81 19.45 14.44
N ASP A 457 1.59 19.32 13.35
CA ASP A 457 2.95 18.81 13.41
C ASP A 457 3.87 19.75 14.21
N LEU A 458 3.82 21.06 13.94
CA LEU A 458 4.58 22.07 14.69
C LEU A 458 4.15 22.14 16.15
N PHE A 459 2.83 22.07 16.40
CA PHE A 459 2.24 22.12 17.73
C PHE A 459 2.71 20.94 18.60
N ARG A 460 2.67 19.72 18.03
CA ARG A 460 3.17 18.50 18.68
C ARG A 460 4.67 18.60 18.97
N ASP A 461 5.44 19.01 17.98
CA ASP A 461 6.90 18.99 18.10
C ASP A 461 7.42 20.09 19.03
N ARG A 462 6.70 21.21 19.18
CA ARG A 462 7.05 22.32 20.08
C ARG A 462 6.97 21.92 21.56
N ASP A 463 5.90 21.26 21.97
CA ASP A 463 5.65 20.84 23.35
C ASP A 463 4.67 19.66 23.34
N ARG A 464 5.22 18.44 23.27
CA ARG A 464 4.43 17.22 23.07
C ARG A 464 3.41 16.97 24.18
N GLU A 465 3.79 17.24 25.42
CA GLU A 465 2.93 16.99 26.59
C GLU A 465 1.75 17.98 26.60
N THR A 466 2.04 19.28 26.46
CA THR A 466 0.98 20.30 26.45
C THR A 466 0.08 20.16 25.22
N SER A 467 0.66 19.87 24.05
CA SER A 467 -0.13 19.68 22.82
C SER A 467 -1.06 18.48 22.90
N GLN A 468 -0.62 17.38 23.50
CA GLN A 468 -1.47 16.24 23.79
C GLN A 468 -2.62 16.63 24.72
N ALA A 469 -2.33 17.28 25.86
CA ALA A 469 -3.35 17.71 26.81
C ALA A 469 -4.41 18.64 26.19
N VAL A 470 -3.96 19.62 25.38
CA VAL A 470 -4.84 20.55 24.66
C VAL A 470 -5.68 19.83 23.60
N THR A 471 -5.07 18.93 22.83
CA THR A 471 -5.81 18.17 21.79
C THR A 471 -6.85 17.25 22.44
N SER A 472 -6.53 16.61 23.57
CA SER A 472 -7.49 15.83 24.35
C SER A 472 -8.64 16.67 24.92
N ALA A 473 -8.42 17.97 25.17
CA ALA A 473 -9.44 18.90 25.65
C ALA A 473 -10.35 19.46 24.54
N LEU A 474 -10.03 19.28 23.25
CA LEU A 474 -10.91 19.67 22.14
C LEU A 474 -12.30 19.02 22.23
N SER A 475 -13.33 19.70 21.74
CA SER A 475 -14.67 19.10 21.69
C SER A 475 -14.71 17.89 20.72
N GLY A 476 -15.60 16.93 21.00
CA GLY A 476 -15.81 15.78 20.11
C GLY A 476 -16.28 16.20 18.71
N GLU A 477 -17.02 17.31 18.61
CA GLU A 477 -17.43 17.90 17.33
C GLU A 477 -16.21 18.36 16.52
N THR A 478 -15.31 19.12 17.13
CA THR A 478 -14.06 19.55 16.49
C THR A 478 -13.22 18.35 16.04
N VAL A 479 -13.02 17.35 16.92
CA VAL A 479 -12.22 16.16 16.58
C VAL A 479 -12.84 15.40 15.40
N ARG A 480 -14.17 15.21 15.38
CA ARG A 480 -14.85 14.59 14.23
C ARG A 480 -14.65 15.39 12.93
N GLY A 481 -14.72 16.71 13.00
CA GLY A 481 -14.42 17.58 11.84
C GLY A 481 -12.97 17.47 11.35
N LEU A 482 -12.03 17.21 12.26
CA LEU A 482 -10.60 17.11 11.97
C LEU A 482 -10.16 15.73 11.44
N MET A 483 -10.97 14.68 11.55
CA MET A 483 -10.62 13.34 11.08
C MET A 483 -10.31 13.28 9.58
N ARG A 484 -10.95 14.09 8.76
CA ARG A 484 -10.69 14.18 7.32
C ARG A 484 -9.43 15.00 6.94
N PRO A 485 -9.21 16.20 7.51
CA PRO A 485 -8.02 16.99 7.15
C PRO A 485 -6.72 16.48 7.79
N VAL A 486 -6.76 15.94 9.01
CA VAL A 486 -5.57 15.57 9.81
C VAL A 486 -5.68 14.20 10.52
N PRO A 487 -6.11 13.12 9.81
CA PRO A 487 -6.33 11.80 10.43
C PRO A 487 -5.08 11.23 11.11
N PHE A 488 -3.92 11.42 10.49
CA PHE A 488 -2.63 10.94 11.01
C PHE A 488 -2.25 11.64 12.31
N GLN A 489 -2.30 12.97 12.33
CA GLN A 489 -1.91 13.76 13.49
C GLN A 489 -2.79 13.41 14.71
N LEU A 490 -4.12 13.34 14.54
CA LEU A 490 -5.03 12.97 15.63
C LEU A 490 -4.70 11.60 16.23
N ARG A 491 -4.48 10.59 15.39
CA ARG A 491 -4.16 9.22 15.83
C ARG A 491 -2.78 9.10 16.50
N THR A 492 -1.86 10.00 16.17
CA THR A 492 -0.52 10.03 16.81
C THR A 492 -0.49 10.83 18.11
N ILE A 493 -1.45 11.73 18.32
CA ILE A 493 -1.52 12.61 19.50
C ILE A 493 -2.46 12.03 20.57
N LEU A 494 -3.66 11.59 20.17
CA LEU A 494 -4.68 11.06 21.08
C LEU A 494 -4.46 9.56 21.32
N SER A 495 -4.68 9.11 22.54
CA SER A 495 -4.73 7.68 22.82
C SER A 495 -5.98 7.04 22.19
N PRO A 496 -6.00 5.71 21.97
CA PRO A 496 -7.16 5.04 21.40
C PRO A 496 -8.47 5.29 22.13
N ALA A 497 -8.46 5.22 23.47
CA ALA A 497 -9.65 5.45 24.27
C ALA A 497 -10.15 6.90 24.16
N GLU A 498 -9.25 7.88 24.11
CA GLU A 498 -9.61 9.29 23.94
C GLU A 498 -10.23 9.52 22.56
N LEU A 499 -9.61 9.03 21.50
CA LEU A 499 -10.12 9.21 20.15
C LEU A 499 -11.51 8.58 20.00
N LEU A 500 -11.69 7.30 20.36
CA LEU A 500 -12.98 6.62 20.28
C LEU A 500 -14.08 7.38 21.05
N SER A 501 -13.76 7.88 22.24
CA SER A 501 -14.67 8.70 23.04
C SER A 501 -15.09 9.99 22.31
N LYS A 502 -14.13 10.71 21.69
CA LYS A 502 -14.41 11.92 20.90
C LYS A 502 -15.23 11.61 19.64
N LEU A 503 -15.06 10.43 19.06
CA LEU A 503 -15.88 9.93 17.95
C LEU A 503 -17.28 9.50 18.38
N GLY A 504 -17.59 9.46 19.68
CA GLY A 504 -18.88 9.01 20.20
C GLY A 504 -18.99 7.48 20.34
N VAL A 505 -17.90 6.75 20.10
CA VAL A 505 -17.82 5.31 20.27
C VAL A 505 -17.41 5.02 21.71
N THR A 506 -18.42 4.88 22.59
CA THR A 506 -18.21 4.61 24.02
C THR A 506 -19.02 3.39 24.48
N PRO A 507 -18.60 2.68 25.55
CA PRO A 507 -19.31 1.49 26.04
C PRO A 507 -20.78 1.77 26.36
N GLY A 508 -21.07 2.91 27.01
CA GLY A 508 -22.42 3.32 27.42
C GLY A 508 -23.20 4.18 26.43
N ALA A 509 -22.75 4.31 25.18
CA ALA A 509 -23.45 5.12 24.18
C ALA A 509 -24.86 4.58 23.93
N VAL A 510 -25.86 5.44 24.16
CA VAL A 510 -27.30 5.14 23.97
C VAL A 510 -27.72 5.35 22.51
N SER A 511 -27.05 6.25 21.78
CA SER A 511 -27.36 6.52 20.37
C SER A 511 -26.59 5.56 19.45
N GLU A 512 -27.27 4.55 18.91
CA GLU A 512 -26.68 3.64 17.92
C GLU A 512 -26.20 4.38 16.67
N SER A 513 -26.91 5.42 16.22
CA SER A 513 -26.51 6.19 15.03
C SER A 513 -25.18 6.90 15.25
N ALA A 514 -24.98 7.49 16.44
CA ALA A 514 -23.73 8.17 16.76
C ALA A 514 -22.55 7.19 16.84
N VAL A 515 -22.76 5.98 17.37
CA VAL A 515 -21.73 4.94 17.38
C VAL A 515 -21.39 4.50 15.95
N ARG A 516 -22.39 4.30 15.09
CA ARG A 516 -22.17 3.96 13.67
C ARG A 516 -21.39 5.03 12.93
N GLU A 517 -21.77 6.30 13.09
CA GLU A 517 -21.07 7.43 12.48
C GLU A 517 -19.62 7.52 12.98
N GLY A 518 -19.39 7.29 14.27
CA GLY A 518 -18.04 7.27 14.84
C GLY A 518 -17.17 6.12 14.32
N ILE A 519 -17.75 4.92 14.16
CA ILE A 519 -17.07 3.77 13.53
C ILE A 519 -16.74 4.09 12.08
N ALA A 520 -17.72 4.57 11.31
CA ALA A 520 -17.52 4.93 9.90
C ALA A 520 -16.38 5.94 9.75
N LEU A 521 -16.36 6.99 10.57
CA LEU A 521 -15.30 8.00 10.52
C LEU A 521 -13.91 7.46 10.89
N LEU A 522 -13.82 6.48 11.80
CA LEU A 522 -12.54 5.83 12.12
C LEU A 522 -12.02 4.98 10.96
N ILE A 523 -12.90 4.27 10.26
CA ILE A 523 -12.54 3.34 9.18
C ILE A 523 -12.33 4.06 7.84
N GLU A 524 -13.16 5.05 7.51
CA GLU A 524 -13.18 5.72 6.20
C GLU A 524 -12.15 6.85 6.08
N GLU A 525 -11.59 7.33 7.19
CA GLU A 525 -10.56 8.36 7.18
C GLU A 525 -9.27 7.83 7.86
N PRO A 526 -8.61 6.78 7.32
CA PRO A 526 -7.45 6.13 7.96
C PRO A 526 -6.25 7.08 8.04
N SER A 527 -5.24 6.72 8.83
CA SER A 527 -4.04 7.55 8.96
C SER A 527 -3.15 7.53 7.72
N GLY A 528 -3.40 6.62 6.77
CA GLY A 528 -2.48 6.27 5.70
C GLY A 528 -1.32 5.35 6.14
N ASN A 529 -1.35 4.85 7.39
CA ASN A 529 -0.30 4.00 7.95
C ASN A 529 -0.92 2.98 8.91
N TYR A 530 -0.99 1.72 8.47
CA TYR A 530 -1.62 0.65 9.24
C TYR A 530 -1.03 0.46 10.65
N ARG A 531 0.27 0.76 10.86
CA ARG A 531 0.91 0.69 12.18
C ARG A 531 0.40 1.74 13.16
N VAL A 532 -0.05 2.88 12.64
CA VAL A 532 -0.69 3.92 13.43
C VAL A 532 -2.16 3.58 13.67
N ASP A 533 -2.86 2.97 12.71
CA ASP A 533 -4.27 2.63 12.82
C ASP A 533 -4.56 1.38 13.69
N GLU A 534 -3.64 0.39 13.70
CA GLU A 534 -3.83 -0.90 14.38
C GLU A 534 -4.22 -0.78 15.88
N PRO A 535 -3.57 0.04 16.72
CA PRO A 535 -3.97 0.19 18.12
C PRO A 535 -5.38 0.78 18.30
N LEU A 536 -5.85 1.60 17.36
CA LEU A 536 -7.18 2.19 17.38
C LEU A 536 -8.23 1.13 17.03
N LEU A 537 -7.94 0.29 16.03
CA LEU A 537 -8.79 -0.85 15.68
C LEU A 537 -8.88 -1.86 16.82
N ALA A 538 -7.76 -2.17 17.49
CA ALA A 538 -7.74 -3.05 18.66
C ALA A 538 -8.65 -2.53 19.78
N ALA A 539 -8.55 -1.24 20.12
CA ALA A 539 -9.43 -0.61 21.11
C ALA A 539 -10.90 -0.59 20.67
N LEU A 540 -11.17 -0.40 19.38
CA LEU A 540 -12.52 -0.49 18.83
C LEU A 540 -13.07 -1.92 19.01
N PHE A 541 -12.29 -2.96 18.71
CA PHE A 541 -12.69 -4.35 18.88
C PHE A 541 -12.98 -4.69 20.34
N GLU A 542 -12.14 -4.25 21.28
CA GLU A 542 -12.38 -4.44 22.72
C GLU A 542 -13.69 -3.78 23.17
N LEU A 543 -13.97 -2.57 22.69
CA LEU A 543 -15.21 -1.86 23.03
C LEU A 543 -16.45 -2.58 22.48
N ILE A 544 -16.40 -3.00 21.22
CA ILE A 544 -17.49 -3.76 20.59
C ILE A 544 -17.65 -5.12 21.25
N ALA A 545 -16.56 -5.77 21.68
CA ALA A 545 -16.61 -7.00 22.45
C ALA A 545 -17.36 -6.81 23.78
N GLY A 546 -17.06 -5.73 24.52
CA GLY A 546 -17.79 -5.39 25.75
C GLY A 546 -19.29 -5.21 25.50
N ARG A 547 -19.68 -4.46 24.46
CA ARG A 547 -21.09 -4.29 24.07
C ARG A 547 -21.73 -5.61 23.65
N ALA A 548 -20.99 -6.48 22.96
CA ALA A 548 -21.46 -7.80 22.54
C ALA A 548 -21.72 -8.74 23.74
N THR A 549 -20.90 -8.66 24.79
CA THR A 549 -21.14 -9.42 26.02
C THR A 549 -22.42 -8.99 26.72
N ASP A 550 -22.72 -7.68 26.74
CA ASP A 550 -23.91 -7.16 27.41
C ASP A 550 -25.19 -7.33 26.57
N ASN A 551 -25.14 -6.97 25.28
CA ASN A 551 -26.28 -6.97 24.36
C ASN A 551 -25.85 -7.44 22.95
N PRO A 552 -25.63 -8.75 22.74
CA PRO A 552 -25.06 -9.27 21.50
C PRO A 552 -25.93 -9.00 20.27
N ARG A 553 -27.26 -9.11 20.41
CA ARG A 553 -28.20 -8.91 19.29
C ARG A 553 -28.28 -7.48 18.81
N GLU A 554 -28.31 -6.53 19.75
CA GLU A 554 -28.31 -5.10 19.45
C GLU A 554 -26.98 -4.70 18.80
N THR A 555 -25.87 -5.18 19.36
CA THR A 555 -24.53 -4.93 18.82
C THR A 555 -24.36 -5.54 17.43
N ALA A 556 -24.85 -6.75 17.17
CA ALA A 556 -24.79 -7.35 15.83
C ALA A 556 -25.58 -6.51 14.81
N ARG A 557 -26.77 -6.02 15.19
CA ARG A 557 -27.54 -5.11 14.33
C ARG A 557 -26.82 -3.80 14.09
N LEU A 558 -26.20 -3.22 15.12
CA LEU A 558 -25.38 -2.00 15.04
C LEU A 558 -24.26 -2.10 13.99
N LEU A 559 -23.64 -3.27 13.85
CA LEU A 559 -22.56 -3.48 12.87
C LEU A 559 -23.07 -3.72 11.45
N LEU A 560 -24.32 -4.18 11.30
CA LEU A 560 -24.89 -4.48 9.99
C LEU A 560 -24.92 -3.24 9.09
N GLY A 561 -24.44 -3.38 7.86
CA GLY A 561 -24.36 -2.28 6.88
C GLY A 561 -23.28 -1.23 7.20
N THR A 562 -22.34 -1.53 8.10
CA THR A 562 -21.16 -0.70 8.36
C THR A 562 -19.91 -1.36 7.75
N ARG A 563 -18.87 -0.57 7.46
CA ARG A 563 -17.55 -1.09 7.02
C ARG A 563 -16.71 -1.65 8.17
N PHE A 564 -17.33 -2.14 9.24
CA PHE A 564 -16.62 -2.64 10.41
C PHE A 564 -15.75 -3.86 10.04
N PRO A 565 -14.44 -3.86 10.39
CA PRO A 565 -13.52 -4.93 9.98
C PRO A 565 -13.75 -6.22 10.79
N LEU A 566 -14.72 -7.02 10.34
CA LEU A 566 -15.16 -8.26 11.01
C LEU A 566 -14.02 -9.27 11.17
N GLU A 567 -13.13 -9.41 10.19
CA GLU A 567 -11.98 -10.33 10.31
C GLU A 567 -11.11 -9.99 11.52
N GLY A 568 -10.75 -8.71 11.66
CA GLY A 568 -9.95 -8.22 12.79
C GLY A 568 -10.64 -8.45 14.13
N MET A 569 -11.96 -8.23 14.19
CA MET A 569 -12.75 -8.50 15.39
C MET A 569 -12.75 -9.99 15.76
N ILE A 570 -12.91 -10.90 14.79
CA ILE A 570 -12.91 -12.35 15.06
C ILE A 570 -11.54 -12.79 15.57
N LEU A 571 -10.45 -12.28 14.98
CA LEU A 571 -9.09 -12.61 15.40
C LEU A 571 -8.75 -12.04 16.78
N ALA A 572 -9.12 -10.79 17.06
CA ALA A 572 -8.80 -10.12 18.31
C ALA A 572 -9.70 -10.55 19.48
N GLN A 573 -10.98 -10.80 19.21
CA GLN A 573 -12.02 -11.03 20.23
C GLN A 573 -12.93 -12.23 19.85
N PRO A 574 -12.38 -13.45 19.68
CA PRO A 574 -13.10 -14.58 19.09
C PRO A 574 -14.37 -14.96 19.85
N GLY A 575 -14.33 -14.96 21.19
CA GLY A 575 -15.50 -15.30 22.02
C GLY A 575 -16.64 -14.28 21.88
N ALA A 576 -16.32 -12.99 21.86
CA ALA A 576 -17.33 -11.95 21.68
C ALA A 576 -17.88 -11.93 20.25
N ALA A 577 -17.03 -12.19 19.24
CA ALA A 577 -17.48 -12.37 17.87
C ALA A 577 -18.48 -13.54 17.77
N ALA A 578 -18.17 -14.70 18.37
CA ALA A 578 -19.09 -15.84 18.40
C ALA A 578 -20.45 -15.49 19.03
N LEU A 579 -20.47 -14.68 20.11
CA LEU A 579 -21.73 -14.19 20.71
C LEU A 579 -22.54 -13.31 19.74
N LEU A 580 -21.89 -12.42 18.97
CA LEU A 580 -22.54 -11.60 17.95
C LEU A 580 -23.23 -12.47 16.90
N PHE A 581 -22.49 -13.42 16.31
CA PHE A 581 -23.00 -14.29 15.25
C PHE A 581 -24.04 -15.30 15.76
N LYS A 582 -23.99 -15.72 17.04
CA LYS A 582 -25.04 -16.60 17.63
C LYS A 582 -26.35 -15.88 17.94
N SER A 583 -26.34 -14.55 18.02
CA SER A 583 -27.46 -13.78 18.57
C SER A 583 -28.70 -13.75 17.68
N ASP A 584 -28.50 -13.76 16.36
CA ASP A 584 -29.56 -13.67 15.36
C ASP A 584 -29.03 -14.21 14.03
N ILE A 585 -29.60 -15.32 13.56
CA ILE A 585 -29.13 -16.03 12.37
C ILE A 585 -29.21 -15.18 11.10
N ASP A 586 -30.28 -14.38 10.93
CA ASP A 586 -30.43 -13.56 9.73
C ASP A 586 -29.40 -12.43 9.70
N VAL A 587 -29.12 -11.82 10.85
CA VAL A 587 -28.06 -10.80 10.98
C VAL A 587 -26.69 -11.43 10.77
N ALA A 588 -26.43 -12.61 11.33
CA ALA A 588 -25.17 -13.31 11.18
C ALA A 588 -24.84 -13.63 9.72
N LEU A 589 -25.80 -14.17 8.98
CA LEU A 589 -25.63 -14.45 7.56
C LEU A 589 -25.41 -13.17 6.75
N ALA A 590 -26.11 -12.10 7.07
CA ALA A 590 -25.92 -10.81 6.41
C ALA A 590 -24.54 -10.21 6.71
N LEU A 591 -24.05 -10.28 7.96
CA LEU A 591 -22.70 -9.85 8.32
C LEU A 591 -21.61 -10.62 7.57
N VAL A 592 -21.78 -11.94 7.39
CA VAL A 592 -20.83 -12.73 6.58
C VAL A 592 -20.94 -12.35 5.10
N LYS A 593 -22.16 -12.28 4.54
CA LYS A 593 -22.38 -12.04 3.12
C LYS A 593 -21.98 -10.64 2.67
N ASP A 594 -22.26 -9.64 3.49
CA ASP A 594 -22.02 -8.22 3.21
C ASP A 594 -20.62 -7.78 3.69
N SER A 595 -19.77 -8.72 4.07
CA SER A 595 -18.36 -8.45 4.38
C SER A 595 -17.61 -7.91 3.16
N ASP A 596 -16.55 -7.13 3.40
CA ASP A 596 -15.77 -6.53 2.33
C ASP A 596 -15.13 -7.62 1.45
N SER A 597 -15.59 -7.74 0.22
CA SER A 597 -15.17 -8.81 -0.70
C SER A 597 -13.70 -8.75 -1.11
N LEU A 598 -13.03 -7.60 -0.94
CA LEU A 598 -11.61 -7.43 -1.27
C LEU A 598 -10.71 -7.72 -0.06
N LEU A 599 -11.11 -7.24 1.12
CA LEU A 599 -10.31 -7.39 2.35
C LEU A 599 -10.59 -8.70 3.07
N ALA A 600 -11.86 -9.02 3.25
CA ALA A 600 -12.32 -10.14 4.03
C ALA A 600 -13.57 -10.76 3.40
N PRO A 601 -13.43 -11.44 2.24
CA PRO A 601 -14.58 -12.03 1.56
C PRO A 601 -15.35 -13.02 2.44
N PRO A 602 -16.62 -13.35 2.12
CA PRO A 602 -17.49 -14.13 3.01
C PRO A 602 -16.87 -15.45 3.50
N TRP A 603 -16.19 -16.19 2.62
CA TRP A 603 -15.50 -17.43 2.98
C TRP A 603 -14.29 -17.23 3.88
N ARG A 604 -13.63 -16.07 3.85
CA ARG A 604 -12.57 -15.70 4.79
C ARG A 604 -13.13 -15.38 6.17
N ILE A 605 -14.30 -14.75 6.25
CA ILE A 605 -15.03 -14.59 7.52
C ILE A 605 -15.42 -15.96 8.09
N MET A 606 -15.99 -16.84 7.26
CA MET A 606 -16.30 -18.22 7.66
C MET A 606 -15.06 -18.96 8.16
N TYR A 607 -13.93 -18.83 7.46
CA TYR A 607 -12.66 -19.41 7.85
C TYR A 607 -12.18 -18.93 9.23
N ARG A 608 -12.27 -17.63 9.53
CA ARG A 608 -11.94 -17.13 10.87
C ARG A 608 -12.93 -17.63 11.94
N LEU A 609 -14.22 -17.77 11.58
CA LEU A 609 -15.23 -18.30 12.49
C LEU A 609 -15.03 -19.78 12.82
N ILE A 610 -14.49 -20.60 11.90
CA ILE A 610 -14.15 -22.00 12.18
C ILE A 610 -13.24 -22.09 13.41
N LYS A 611 -12.21 -21.24 13.46
CA LYS A 611 -11.29 -21.17 14.60
C LYS A 611 -11.94 -20.61 15.86
N ALA A 612 -12.81 -19.60 15.72
CA ALA A 612 -13.44 -18.96 16.88
C ALA A 612 -14.53 -19.83 17.52
N ASP A 613 -15.33 -20.51 16.71
CA ASP A 613 -16.45 -21.36 17.11
C ASP A 613 -16.86 -22.30 15.95
N PRO A 614 -16.33 -23.53 15.89
CA PRO A 614 -16.54 -24.44 14.76
C PRO A 614 -18.00 -24.89 14.61
N ASP A 615 -18.74 -25.05 15.71
CA ASP A 615 -20.16 -25.44 15.68
C ASP A 615 -21.03 -24.33 15.07
N LEU A 616 -20.75 -23.07 15.44
CA LEU A 616 -21.40 -21.91 14.84
C LEU A 616 -21.08 -21.81 13.35
N ALA A 617 -19.82 -21.92 12.97
CA ALA A 617 -19.41 -21.89 11.57
C ALA A 617 -20.09 -23.00 10.75
N ALA A 618 -20.18 -24.21 11.29
CA ALA A 618 -20.89 -25.33 10.66
C ALA A 618 -22.39 -25.01 10.48
N GLY A 619 -23.04 -24.47 11.52
CA GLY A 619 -24.46 -24.08 11.46
C GLY A 619 -24.74 -22.98 10.43
N LEU A 620 -23.88 -21.96 10.36
CA LEU A 620 -23.98 -20.89 9.36
C LEU A 620 -23.78 -21.42 7.94
N LEU A 621 -22.78 -22.28 7.72
CA LEU A 621 -22.50 -22.86 6.41
C LEU A 621 -23.67 -23.72 5.91
N ALA A 622 -24.26 -24.54 6.78
CA ALA A 622 -25.43 -25.35 6.47
C ALA A 622 -26.66 -24.49 6.14
N GLU A 623 -26.86 -23.39 6.86
CA GLU A 623 -27.92 -22.43 6.57
C GLU A 623 -27.71 -21.71 5.23
N PHE A 624 -26.48 -21.29 4.91
CA PHE A 624 -26.13 -20.75 3.60
C PHE A 624 -26.47 -21.73 2.47
N HIS A 625 -26.12 -23.00 2.63
CA HIS A 625 -26.50 -24.05 1.68
C HIS A 625 -28.02 -24.15 1.54
N ARG A 626 -28.77 -24.16 2.66
CA ARG A 626 -30.24 -24.21 2.64
C ARG A 626 -30.88 -23.00 1.94
N ARG A 627 -30.20 -21.85 1.92
CA ARG A 627 -30.60 -20.64 1.19
C ARG A 627 -30.12 -20.60 -0.27
N GLY A 628 -29.41 -21.63 -0.73
CA GLY A 628 -28.96 -21.75 -2.12
C GLY A 628 -27.61 -21.08 -2.41
N GLU A 629 -26.84 -20.72 -1.38
CA GLU A 629 -25.53 -20.05 -1.53
C GLU A 629 -24.40 -21.07 -1.77
N THR A 630 -24.55 -21.93 -2.78
CA THR A 630 -23.64 -23.06 -3.06
C THR A 630 -22.20 -22.63 -3.31
N ALA A 631 -21.98 -21.50 -3.99
CA ALA A 631 -20.63 -20.99 -4.27
C ALA A 631 -19.90 -20.62 -2.97
N LEU A 632 -20.55 -19.87 -2.08
CA LEU A 632 -20.00 -19.49 -0.77
C LEU A 632 -19.62 -20.74 0.03
N VAL A 633 -20.46 -21.77 0.02
CA VAL A 633 -20.21 -23.03 0.73
C VAL A 633 -18.99 -23.75 0.18
N ALA A 634 -18.89 -23.87 -1.15
CA ALA A 634 -17.76 -24.51 -1.82
C ALA A 634 -16.43 -23.76 -1.55
N GLU A 635 -16.44 -22.44 -1.59
CA GLU A 635 -15.29 -21.58 -1.29
C GLU A 635 -14.85 -21.69 0.17
N SER A 636 -15.80 -21.65 1.11
CA SER A 636 -15.51 -21.72 2.55
C SER A 636 -14.86 -23.05 2.92
N LEU A 637 -15.30 -24.16 2.31
CA LEU A 637 -14.68 -25.46 2.52
C LEU A 637 -13.26 -25.53 1.93
N GLY A 638 -13.04 -24.93 0.76
CA GLY A 638 -11.73 -24.92 0.11
C GLY A 638 -10.73 -23.95 0.74
N TYR A 639 -11.20 -23.00 1.56
CA TYR A 639 -10.35 -22.01 2.22
C TYR A 639 -9.35 -22.62 3.22
N LEU A 640 -9.63 -23.83 3.71
CA LEU A 640 -8.76 -24.59 4.61
C LEU A 640 -7.55 -25.22 3.90
N ALA A 641 -7.48 -25.17 2.56
CA ALA A 641 -6.66 -26.09 1.79
C ALA A 641 -5.18 -26.15 2.18
N TYR A 642 -4.59 -25.03 2.59
CA TYR A 642 -3.17 -24.93 2.94
C TYR A 642 -2.90 -24.83 4.44
N ASP A 643 -3.89 -25.01 5.32
CA ASP A 643 -3.68 -24.81 6.76
C ASP A 643 -2.60 -25.72 7.33
N LYS A 644 -2.55 -26.98 6.87
CA LYS A 644 -1.49 -27.92 7.28
C LYS A 644 -0.10 -27.43 6.84
N ASP A 645 0.09 -27.16 5.54
CA ASP A 645 1.39 -26.77 4.98
C ASP A 645 1.86 -25.43 5.58
N ARG A 646 0.96 -24.46 5.70
CA ARG A 646 1.28 -23.15 6.27
C ARG A 646 1.63 -23.23 7.76
N LEU A 647 0.94 -24.06 8.54
CA LEU A 647 1.26 -24.26 9.95
C LEU A 647 2.59 -24.99 10.15
N GLU A 648 2.96 -25.91 9.25
CA GLU A 648 4.28 -26.55 9.23
C GLU A 648 5.40 -25.53 8.97
N ARG A 649 5.14 -24.56 8.09
CA ARG A 649 6.10 -23.49 7.75
C ARG A 649 6.15 -22.36 8.78
N SER A 650 5.02 -21.98 9.39
CA SER A 650 4.98 -21.03 10.50
C SER A 650 3.95 -21.44 11.56
N PRO A 651 4.40 -21.94 12.73
CA PRO A 651 3.51 -22.41 13.79
C PRO A 651 2.81 -21.28 14.57
N GLN A 652 3.17 -20.01 14.33
CA GLN A 652 2.55 -18.85 14.99
C GLN A 652 1.32 -18.32 14.27
N LEU A 653 1.05 -18.81 13.05
CA LEU A 653 -0.13 -18.42 12.31
C LEU A 653 -1.41 -18.71 13.11
N PRO A 654 -2.43 -17.86 13.01
CA PRO A 654 -3.68 -18.07 13.72
C PRO A 654 -4.55 -19.15 13.03
N ILE A 655 -4.03 -20.37 12.93
CA ILE A 655 -4.63 -21.56 12.29
C ILE A 655 -4.81 -22.65 13.37
N SER A 656 -5.84 -23.49 13.25
CA SER A 656 -6.04 -24.64 14.15
C SER A 656 -6.65 -25.82 13.42
N LEU A 657 -5.81 -26.80 13.06
CA LEU A 657 -6.25 -28.06 12.44
C LEU A 657 -7.19 -28.88 13.34
N GLU A 658 -7.12 -28.70 14.66
CA GLU A 658 -8.07 -29.29 15.60
C GLU A 658 -9.47 -28.70 15.43
N GLU A 659 -9.57 -27.38 15.34
CA GLU A 659 -10.88 -26.71 15.14
C GLU A 659 -11.43 -26.95 13.73
N ASP A 660 -10.57 -27.08 12.72
CA ASP A 660 -10.98 -27.52 11.38
C ASP A 660 -11.63 -28.92 11.45
N GLY A 661 -11.03 -29.83 12.24
CA GLY A 661 -11.59 -31.15 12.51
C GLY A 661 -12.94 -31.08 13.22
N HIS A 662 -13.06 -30.24 14.25
CA HIS A 662 -14.32 -30.02 14.97
C HIS A 662 -15.42 -29.47 14.06
N PHE A 663 -15.09 -28.54 13.17
CA PHE A 663 -16.01 -27.98 12.19
C PHE A 663 -16.53 -29.05 11.22
N LEU A 664 -15.64 -29.89 10.67
CA LEU A 664 -16.04 -31.01 9.81
C LEU A 664 -16.91 -32.03 10.57
N SER A 665 -16.57 -32.31 11.82
CA SER A 665 -17.36 -33.17 12.72
C SER A 665 -18.75 -32.59 12.97
N ALA A 666 -18.86 -31.27 13.21
CA ALA A 666 -20.13 -30.59 13.42
C ALA A 666 -21.02 -30.69 12.18
N LEU A 667 -20.49 -30.43 10.97
CA LEU A 667 -21.20 -30.63 9.71
C LEU A 667 -21.64 -32.09 9.51
N PHE A 668 -20.75 -33.04 9.77
CA PHE A 668 -21.05 -34.47 9.64
C PHE A 668 -22.19 -34.92 10.55
N ARG A 669 -22.19 -34.46 11.81
CA ARG A 669 -23.23 -34.80 12.79
C ARG A 669 -24.56 -34.12 12.50
N ALA A 670 -24.53 -32.86 12.05
CA ALA A 670 -25.73 -32.06 11.81
C ALA A 670 -26.43 -32.43 10.50
N GLU A 671 -25.68 -32.56 9.40
CA GLU A 671 -26.23 -32.71 8.05
C GLU A 671 -26.01 -34.13 7.46
N GLY A 672 -25.13 -34.93 8.05
CA GLY A 672 -24.88 -36.32 7.67
C GLY A 672 -23.76 -36.51 6.63
N ALA A 673 -23.34 -37.77 6.47
CA ALA A 673 -22.22 -38.17 5.62
C ALA A 673 -22.44 -37.85 4.13
N GLU A 674 -23.64 -38.15 3.59
CA GLU A 674 -23.96 -37.92 2.17
C GLU A 674 -23.96 -36.43 1.83
N TRP A 675 -24.47 -35.60 2.74
CA TRP A 675 -24.48 -34.16 2.55
C TRP A 675 -23.05 -33.61 2.52
N LEU A 676 -22.22 -33.97 3.50
CA LEU A 676 -20.84 -33.47 3.58
C LEU A 676 -19.99 -33.96 2.39
N GLU A 677 -20.16 -35.21 1.97
CA GLU A 677 -19.51 -35.75 0.77
C GLU A 677 -19.86 -34.94 -0.48
N ALA A 678 -21.14 -34.63 -0.68
CA ALA A 678 -21.59 -33.84 -1.82
C ALA A 678 -20.99 -32.42 -1.81
N ARG A 679 -20.97 -31.75 -0.65
CA ARG A 679 -20.44 -30.38 -0.53
C ARG A 679 -18.92 -30.31 -0.71
N ILE A 680 -18.18 -31.26 -0.14
CA ILE A 680 -16.73 -31.36 -0.40
C ILE A 680 -16.49 -31.67 -1.88
N GLY A 681 -17.27 -32.57 -2.49
CA GLY A 681 -17.18 -32.90 -3.92
C GLY A 681 -17.43 -31.69 -4.82
N GLU A 682 -18.37 -30.80 -4.47
CA GLU A 682 -18.60 -29.53 -5.16
C GLU A 682 -17.42 -28.57 -5.03
N SER A 683 -16.84 -28.44 -3.83
CA SER A 683 -15.63 -27.65 -3.60
C SER A 683 -14.44 -28.20 -4.41
N VAL A 684 -14.20 -29.51 -4.37
CA VAL A 684 -13.16 -30.19 -5.18
C VAL A 684 -13.36 -29.93 -6.67
N LYS A 685 -14.60 -29.99 -7.17
CA LYS A 685 -14.90 -29.70 -8.57
C LYS A 685 -14.59 -28.25 -8.93
N LEU A 686 -14.98 -27.29 -8.08
CA LEU A 686 -14.68 -25.87 -8.27
C LEU A 686 -13.16 -25.66 -8.35
N PHE A 687 -12.40 -26.14 -7.38
CA PHE A 687 -10.95 -25.91 -7.35
C PHE A 687 -10.19 -26.70 -8.41
N ARG A 688 -10.72 -27.85 -8.87
CA ARG A 688 -10.18 -28.53 -10.06
C ARG A 688 -10.27 -27.64 -11.30
N GLN A 689 -11.42 -26.98 -11.51
CA GLN A 689 -11.59 -26.04 -12.62
C GLN A 689 -10.63 -24.84 -12.50
N ARG A 690 -10.41 -24.34 -11.28
CA ARG A 690 -9.46 -23.25 -11.02
C ARG A 690 -8.00 -23.64 -11.26
N VAL A 691 -7.61 -24.87 -10.90
CA VAL A 691 -6.29 -25.42 -11.23
C VAL A 691 -6.11 -25.51 -12.76
N GLU A 692 -7.11 -26.04 -13.46
CA GLU A 692 -7.11 -26.14 -14.93
C GLU A 692 -7.04 -24.76 -15.60
N ALA A 693 -7.66 -23.74 -15.00
CA ALA A 693 -7.63 -22.35 -15.43
C ALA A 693 -6.36 -21.58 -14.97
N VAL A 694 -5.47 -22.21 -14.21
CA VAL A 694 -4.24 -21.60 -13.64
C VAL A 694 -4.55 -20.41 -12.73
N GLU A 695 -5.71 -20.44 -12.06
CA GLU A 695 -6.07 -19.45 -11.04
C GLU A 695 -5.35 -19.75 -9.72
N VAL A 696 -5.25 -21.03 -9.34
CA VAL A 696 -4.56 -21.50 -8.12
C VAL A 696 -3.42 -22.47 -8.47
N SER A 697 -2.56 -22.75 -7.50
CA SER A 697 -1.41 -23.66 -7.69
C SER A 697 -1.84 -25.09 -8.08
N PRO A 698 -1.08 -25.81 -8.94
CA PRO A 698 -1.40 -27.19 -9.33
C PRO A 698 -1.50 -28.20 -8.19
N ASP A 699 -0.85 -27.95 -7.05
CA ASP A 699 -0.87 -28.83 -5.87
C ASP A 699 -2.10 -28.58 -4.96
N PHE A 700 -2.96 -27.59 -5.27
CA PHE A 700 -4.08 -27.20 -4.42
C PHE A 700 -4.93 -28.39 -3.95
N LEU A 701 -5.35 -29.27 -4.85
CA LEU A 701 -6.23 -30.40 -4.51
C LEU A 701 -5.53 -31.42 -3.61
N GLU A 702 -4.22 -31.59 -3.76
CA GLU A 702 -3.42 -32.46 -2.89
C GLU A 702 -3.35 -31.87 -1.49
N ARG A 703 -2.96 -30.60 -1.37
CA ARG A 703 -2.91 -29.88 -0.08
C ARG A 703 -4.27 -29.84 0.60
N TYR A 704 -5.32 -29.60 -0.17
CA TYR A 704 -6.68 -29.57 0.35
C TYR A 704 -7.08 -30.91 0.97
N ARG A 705 -6.83 -32.03 0.27
CA ARG A 705 -7.09 -33.36 0.80
C ARG A 705 -6.26 -33.64 2.05
N GLU A 706 -4.96 -33.37 2.01
CA GLU A 706 -4.06 -33.60 3.14
C GLU A 706 -4.50 -32.86 4.39
N THR A 707 -4.87 -31.58 4.25
CA THR A 707 -5.37 -30.78 5.36
C THR A 707 -6.64 -31.39 5.94
N LEU A 708 -7.64 -31.75 5.12
CA LEU A 708 -8.88 -32.34 5.62
C LEU A 708 -8.65 -33.70 6.33
N GLU A 709 -7.81 -34.57 5.77
CA GLU A 709 -7.46 -35.86 6.37
C GLU A 709 -6.73 -35.68 7.72
N PHE A 710 -5.80 -34.71 7.76
CA PHE A 710 -5.03 -34.42 8.96
C PHE A 710 -5.89 -33.77 10.06
N ALA A 711 -6.78 -32.83 9.69
CA ALA A 711 -7.76 -32.24 10.59
C ALA A 711 -8.70 -33.30 11.20
N ALA A 712 -9.20 -34.23 10.38
CA ALA A 712 -10.03 -35.33 10.85
C ALA A 712 -9.30 -36.23 11.87
N ALA A 713 -7.98 -36.38 11.76
CA ALA A 713 -7.18 -37.20 12.65
C ALA A 713 -7.11 -36.67 14.11
N PHE A 714 -7.34 -35.37 14.33
CA PHE A 714 -7.41 -34.77 15.67
C PHE A 714 -8.65 -35.18 16.48
N LEU A 715 -9.71 -35.64 15.80
CA LEU A 715 -10.97 -35.97 16.47
C LEU A 715 -10.81 -37.17 17.39
N SER A 716 -11.19 -37.03 18.66
CA SER A 716 -11.10 -38.10 19.66
C SER A 716 -12.09 -39.26 19.44
N ASP A 717 -13.24 -39.00 18.80
CA ASP A 717 -14.26 -40.01 18.51
C ASP A 717 -13.90 -40.88 17.30
N GLY A 718 -13.62 -42.16 17.54
CA GLY A 718 -13.13 -43.08 16.51
C GLY A 718 -14.15 -43.36 15.39
N GLU A 719 -15.44 -43.34 15.69
CA GLU A 719 -16.50 -43.55 14.70
C GLU A 719 -16.65 -42.34 13.77
N THR A 720 -16.79 -41.14 14.34
CA THR A 720 -16.82 -39.88 13.56
C THR A 720 -15.55 -39.73 12.72
N ARG A 721 -14.37 -39.99 13.31
CA ARG A 721 -13.07 -39.94 12.59
C ARG A 721 -13.05 -40.86 11.38
N THR A 722 -13.45 -42.11 11.56
CA THR A 722 -13.47 -43.12 10.48
C THR A 722 -14.48 -42.73 9.40
N GLY A 723 -15.67 -42.28 9.80
CA GLY A 723 -16.72 -41.81 8.90
C GLY A 723 -16.27 -40.62 8.04
N LEU A 724 -15.70 -39.59 8.68
CA LEU A 724 -15.15 -38.41 8.01
C LEU A 724 -14.03 -38.73 7.05
N THR A 725 -13.07 -39.56 7.45
CA THR A 725 -11.97 -40.00 6.57
C THR A 725 -12.53 -40.70 5.32
N GLY A 726 -13.56 -41.53 5.49
CA GLY A 726 -14.26 -42.16 4.36
C GLY A 726 -14.97 -41.16 3.45
N VAL A 727 -15.66 -40.17 4.03
CA VAL A 727 -16.33 -39.08 3.28
C VAL A 727 -15.32 -38.28 2.46
N ILE A 728 -14.20 -37.87 3.06
CA ILE A 728 -13.14 -37.09 2.40
C ILE A 728 -12.59 -37.90 1.22
N ARG A 729 -12.19 -39.16 1.42
CA ARG A 729 -11.65 -40.00 0.34
C ARG A 729 -12.62 -40.12 -0.83
N ARG A 730 -13.90 -40.40 -0.57
CA ARG A 730 -14.91 -40.51 -1.64
C ARG A 730 -15.16 -39.20 -2.37
N ALA A 731 -15.20 -38.08 -1.66
CA ALA A 731 -15.36 -36.75 -2.28
C ALA A 731 -14.21 -36.41 -3.26
N PHE A 732 -13.00 -36.91 -2.99
CA PHE A 732 -11.84 -36.80 -3.88
C PHE A 732 -11.74 -37.92 -4.93
N GLY A 733 -12.71 -38.85 -4.98
CA GLY A 733 -12.72 -39.97 -5.91
C GLY A 733 -11.77 -41.11 -5.57
N LEU A 734 -11.33 -41.20 -4.31
CA LEU A 734 -10.46 -42.25 -3.80
C LEU A 734 -11.29 -43.38 -3.19
N SER A 735 -10.88 -44.63 -3.46
CA SER A 735 -11.47 -45.84 -2.87
C SER A 735 -10.95 -46.14 -1.47
#